data_AF-A0A0Q0X5T0-F1
#
_entry.id   AF-A0A0Q0X5T0-F1
#
_cell.length_a   1.000
_cell.length_b   1.000
_cell.length_c   1.000
_cell.angle_alpha   90.00
_cell.angle_beta   90.00
_cell.angle_gamma   90.00
#
_symmetry.space_group_name_H-M   'P 1'
#
loop_
_entity.id
_entity.type
_entity.pdbx_description
1 polymer ?
#
loop_
_entity_poly.entity_id
_entity_poly.type
_entity_poly.pdbx_seq_one_letter_code
_entity_poly.pdbx_strand_id
1 'polypeptide(L)'
;MVFAFAKADFLQAQVHIDMVNAPMNPVGQYYTELAARNVKGSVYSVEYRKYSRDGKQEYKPSDYSLQEAIANKKSFIEMKNGLITIEKPSYSDSPTYYAYDSQKCLTREENQFWIHSYKYDSRKRLMETSSYRKEDKTTKTTQYTYEQKGDMLWVTSTNTNSDGTTYYGTTKFKNGLQMELSWGSDPPIKYEYTFDHKGNWITQKVINPRYTTTITGRSIVYYDDVDKIVQDRKLNWEKLPFVEGSKVVIPYVMLHGRPVSKQWMGGRSISNGALFYIDVGQHYYLGDGGYVSNEDLGVKGIAPEVAAGSPYVMEHHDGYIKLYDRGTPLKNFKGRYYGNSYYVVDSTLQRHYTVPDYKSENGFYNAELKIGDYMAYGQDPQKNEFQIIENGVLMEDYSNTSWKTIENGDFVFMKAGKPVYVLTGSSSNTEKKLYLGRKYNGEKLFDFKPKKSESAGSVETVPFNKNATIEVKKTGETTFQFYQNGLRIENPKYFTIALGDMDLLFGYGLEDFVISDYKNIEMDGVANARRIAKENEVIVMYKDGKAAYFYNNGATIPPADYAVTVVQPGRWLVYLKKLNKTIFVDVENKNNSRFGASYTYSANDWIHKNEKGVTLFSNGEYIKLGTFKYYLDKAGNAHFYINEKPAYYLANYSSKTPGNYALAKHTGQTFVK
;
A
#
# COMPACT_ATOMS: atom_id res chain seq x y z
N MET A 1 29.90 28.11 -27.04
CA MET A 1 31.08 27.55 -27.73
C MET A 1 31.41 26.23 -27.04
N VAL A 2 30.85 25.12 -27.53
CA VAL A 2 31.03 23.79 -26.93
C VAL A 2 32.20 23.12 -27.62
N PHE A 3 33.34 23.03 -26.94
CA PHE A 3 34.46 22.22 -27.40
C PHE A 3 34.06 20.75 -27.32
N ALA A 4 33.60 20.19 -28.43
CA ALA A 4 33.46 18.75 -28.61
C ALA A 4 34.87 18.14 -28.78
N PHE A 5 35.62 18.03 -27.69
CA PHE A 5 36.70 17.06 -27.62
C PHE A 5 36.04 15.69 -27.47
N ALA A 6 35.79 15.02 -28.59
CA ALA A 6 35.67 13.57 -28.60
C ALA A 6 37.06 13.01 -28.26
N LYS A 7 37.47 13.09 -26.99
CA LYS A 7 38.48 12.16 -26.49
C LYS A 7 37.83 10.79 -26.63
N ALA A 8 38.37 9.97 -27.53
CA ALA A 8 38.12 8.55 -27.52
C ALA A 8 38.63 8.04 -26.19
N ASP A 9 37.76 8.01 -25.19
CA ASP A 9 38.02 7.38 -23.91
C ASP A 9 38.32 5.90 -24.17
N PHE A 10 39.50 5.42 -23.76
CA PHE A 10 39.92 4.02 -23.94
C PHE A 10 39.05 3.12 -23.06
N LEU A 11 38.42 2.08 -23.63
CA LEU A 11 37.42 1.25 -22.97
C LEU A 11 37.93 -0.20 -22.83
N GLN A 12 38.96 -0.52 -22.03
CA GLN A 12 39.68 -1.81 -22.24
C GLN A 12 39.51 -2.93 -21.19
N ALA A 13 38.73 -3.97 -21.48
CA ALA A 13 38.46 -5.08 -20.55
C ALA A 13 39.54 -6.20 -20.54
N GLN A 14 40.57 -6.12 -19.69
CA GLN A 14 41.37 -7.30 -19.30
C GLN A 14 40.63 -8.13 -18.25
N VAL A 15 40.67 -9.46 -18.40
CA VAL A 15 39.92 -10.41 -17.55
C VAL A 15 40.69 -10.75 -16.27
N HIS A 16 42.00 -10.87 -16.37
CA HIS A 16 42.88 -11.13 -15.24
C HIS A 16 43.66 -9.88 -14.90
N ILE A 17 43.25 -9.23 -13.82
CA ILE A 17 43.86 -7.99 -13.36
C ILE A 17 44.70 -8.29 -12.13
N ASP A 18 46.01 -8.15 -12.30
CA ASP A 18 46.99 -8.26 -11.24
C ASP A 18 47.70 -6.91 -11.11
N MET A 19 47.14 -6.01 -10.32
CA MET A 19 47.73 -4.69 -10.12
C MET A 19 49.08 -4.77 -9.42
N VAL A 20 49.37 -5.85 -8.68
CA VAL A 20 50.62 -5.98 -7.92
C VAL A 20 51.78 -6.33 -8.84
N ASN A 21 51.60 -7.31 -9.72
CA ASN A 21 52.67 -7.80 -10.59
C ASN A 21 52.58 -7.29 -12.04
N ALA A 22 51.41 -6.83 -12.47
CA ALA A 22 51.11 -6.41 -13.85
C ALA A 22 50.31 -5.09 -13.92
N PRO A 23 50.70 -4.01 -13.22
CA PRO A 23 49.92 -2.77 -13.11
C PRO A 23 49.69 -2.03 -14.42
N MET A 24 50.47 -2.33 -15.46
CA MET A 24 50.30 -1.72 -16.79
C MET A 24 49.33 -2.48 -17.69
N ASN A 25 48.86 -3.68 -17.29
CA ASN A 25 47.86 -4.40 -18.06
C ASN A 25 46.64 -3.49 -18.28
N PRO A 26 46.02 -3.53 -19.48
CA PRO A 26 44.92 -2.64 -19.79
C PRO A 26 43.74 -2.90 -18.85
N VAL A 27 43.18 -1.87 -18.22
CA VAL A 27 42.02 -1.99 -17.32
C VAL A 27 40.86 -1.18 -17.89
N GLY A 28 39.67 -1.77 -17.85
CA GLY A 28 38.56 -1.24 -18.62
C GLY A 28 37.84 -0.17 -17.85
N GLN A 29 37.38 0.87 -18.53
CA GLN A 29 36.43 1.80 -17.91
C GLN A 29 35.20 1.07 -17.39
N TYR A 30 34.80 -0.04 -18.02
CA TYR A 30 33.69 -0.86 -17.56
C TYR A 30 34.09 -1.98 -16.60
N TYR A 31 35.34 -2.44 -16.63
CA TYR A 31 35.87 -3.43 -15.68
C TYR A 31 36.25 -2.75 -14.37
N THR A 32 35.24 -2.54 -13.57
CA THR A 32 35.40 -2.06 -12.20
C THR A 32 35.42 -3.20 -11.23
N GLU A 33 35.87 -4.40 -11.59
CA GLU A 33 36.06 -5.46 -10.60
C GLU A 33 36.92 -4.96 -9.43
N LEU A 34 36.61 -5.45 -8.22
CA LEU A 34 37.32 -5.02 -7.01
C LEU A 34 38.83 -5.26 -7.12
N ALA A 35 39.24 -6.34 -7.78
CA ALA A 35 40.65 -6.64 -8.07
C ALA A 35 41.32 -5.56 -8.94
N ALA A 36 40.62 -5.06 -9.97
CA ALA A 36 41.08 -3.98 -10.84
C ALA A 36 41.43 -2.70 -10.06
N ARG A 37 40.64 -2.45 -9.03
CA ARG A 37 40.78 -1.27 -8.19
C ARG A 37 41.51 -1.56 -6.88
N ASN A 38 42.12 -2.75 -6.75
CA ASN A 38 42.85 -3.24 -5.57
C ASN A 38 42.05 -3.04 -4.26
N VAL A 39 40.77 -3.43 -4.26
CA VAL A 39 39.89 -3.33 -3.09
C VAL A 39 39.72 -4.66 -2.41
N LYS A 40 39.72 -4.63 -1.08
CA LYS A 40 39.57 -5.77 -0.20
C LYS A 40 38.27 -5.68 0.61
N GLY A 41 37.80 -6.83 1.08
CA GLY A 41 36.63 -6.94 1.96
C GLY A 41 35.31 -7.13 1.20
N SER A 42 34.21 -7.23 1.96
CA SER A 42 32.87 -7.36 1.40
C SER A 42 32.36 -5.99 0.97
N VAL A 43 32.70 -5.59 -0.26
CA VAL A 43 32.39 -4.27 -0.79
C VAL A 43 31.00 -4.28 -1.41
N TYR A 44 30.13 -3.39 -0.94
CA TYR A 44 28.82 -3.14 -1.54
C TYR A 44 28.93 -2.14 -2.70
N SER A 45 29.71 -1.07 -2.53
CA SER A 45 29.96 -0.12 -3.62
C SER A 45 31.31 0.57 -3.55
N VAL A 46 31.82 0.96 -4.72
CA VAL A 46 32.97 1.85 -4.88
C VAL A 46 32.53 2.98 -5.78
N GLU A 47 32.63 4.21 -5.29
CA GLU A 47 32.10 5.41 -5.93
C GLU A 47 30.64 5.16 -6.32
N TYR A 48 30.31 5.12 -7.60
CA TYR A 48 28.96 4.94 -8.13
C TYR A 48 28.71 3.52 -8.65
N ARG A 49 29.55 2.54 -8.32
CA ARG A 49 29.40 1.18 -8.83
C ARG A 49 29.13 0.20 -7.71
N LYS A 50 28.09 -0.59 -7.89
CA LYS A 50 27.65 -1.60 -6.94
C LYS A 50 28.21 -2.95 -7.32
N TYR A 51 28.45 -3.76 -6.30
CA TYR A 51 28.92 -5.13 -6.41
C TYR A 51 27.96 -6.03 -5.68
N SER A 52 27.79 -7.25 -6.17
CA SER A 52 27.20 -8.34 -5.41
C SER A 52 28.12 -8.75 -4.27
N ARG A 53 27.60 -9.53 -3.31
CA ARG A 53 28.37 -10.00 -2.15
C ARG A 53 29.60 -10.85 -2.51
N ASP A 54 29.59 -11.49 -3.68
CA ASP A 54 30.75 -12.23 -4.22
C ASP A 54 31.77 -11.32 -4.93
N GLY A 55 31.59 -10.00 -4.88
CA GLY A 55 32.52 -9.00 -5.41
C GLY A 55 32.44 -8.79 -6.91
N LYS A 56 31.44 -9.37 -7.58
CA LYS A 56 31.20 -9.19 -9.02
C LYS A 56 30.26 -8.03 -9.26
N GLN A 57 30.35 -7.45 -10.46
CA GLN A 57 29.36 -6.50 -10.93
C GLN A 57 28.35 -7.26 -11.82
N GLU A 58 27.06 -7.02 -11.63
CA GLU A 58 26.02 -7.64 -12.45
C GLU A 58 26.02 -7.02 -13.86
N TYR A 59 26.65 -7.68 -14.83
CA TYR A 59 26.48 -7.38 -16.25
C TYR A 59 25.45 -8.32 -16.85
N LYS A 60 24.56 -7.76 -17.68
CA LYS A 60 23.61 -8.53 -18.48
C LYS A 60 23.89 -8.26 -19.95
N PRO A 61 24.10 -9.30 -20.77
CA PRO A 61 24.10 -9.14 -22.22
C PRO A 61 22.84 -8.42 -22.67
N SER A 62 22.96 -7.58 -23.69
CA SER A 62 21.80 -6.90 -24.27
C SER A 62 20.84 -7.92 -24.89
N ASP A 63 19.54 -7.71 -24.67
CA ASP A 63 18.42 -8.51 -25.19
C ASP A 63 17.94 -8.04 -26.58
N TYR A 64 18.65 -7.10 -27.19
CA TYR A 64 18.43 -6.55 -28.53
C TYR A 64 19.73 -6.60 -29.32
N SER A 65 19.63 -6.54 -30.65
CA SER A 65 20.78 -6.53 -31.56
C SER A 65 21.58 -5.22 -31.49
N LEU A 66 22.83 -5.28 -31.94
CA LEU A 66 23.70 -4.10 -32.05
C LEU A 66 23.08 -3.02 -32.97
N GLN A 67 22.45 -3.44 -34.06
CA GLN A 67 21.78 -2.57 -35.03
C GLN A 67 20.61 -1.81 -34.38
N GLU A 68 19.81 -2.51 -33.57
CA GLU A 68 18.73 -1.87 -32.79
C GLU A 68 19.29 -0.90 -31.74
N ALA A 69 20.42 -1.23 -31.11
CA ALA A 69 21.07 -0.35 -30.14
C ALA A 69 21.58 0.94 -30.80
N ILE A 70 22.13 0.84 -32.02
CA ILE A 70 22.56 1.99 -32.83
C ILE A 70 21.35 2.84 -33.21
N ALA A 71 20.33 2.23 -33.82
CA ALA A 71 19.13 2.95 -34.27
C ALA A 71 18.43 3.70 -33.14
N ASN A 72 18.40 3.12 -31.93
CA ASN A 72 17.67 3.66 -30.78
C ASN A 72 18.57 4.39 -29.76
N LYS A 73 19.86 4.61 -30.07
CA LYS A 73 20.83 5.23 -29.15
C LYS A 73 20.87 4.59 -27.75
N LYS A 74 20.78 3.25 -27.71
CA LYS A 74 20.89 2.44 -26.48
C LYS A 74 22.34 2.01 -26.26
N SER A 75 22.68 1.74 -25.01
CA SER A 75 23.92 1.01 -24.70
C SER A 75 23.80 -0.43 -25.21
N PHE A 76 24.90 -1.10 -25.53
CA PHE A 76 24.91 -2.50 -25.95
C PHE A 76 26.15 -3.22 -25.44
N ILE A 77 25.98 -4.45 -24.97
CA ILE A 77 27.07 -5.34 -24.54
C ILE A 77 26.81 -6.73 -25.12
N GLU A 78 27.78 -7.25 -25.88
CA GLU A 78 27.85 -8.66 -26.27
C GLU A 78 28.90 -9.38 -25.43
N MET A 79 28.55 -10.56 -24.90
CA MET A 79 29.49 -11.41 -24.19
C MET A 79 29.58 -12.81 -24.83
N LYS A 80 30.80 -13.34 -24.95
CA LYS A 80 31.09 -14.72 -25.37
C LYS A 80 32.03 -15.36 -24.36
N ASN A 81 31.65 -16.54 -23.84
CA ASN A 81 32.43 -17.27 -22.82
C ASN A 81 32.78 -16.44 -21.57
N GLY A 82 31.87 -15.55 -21.17
CA GLY A 82 32.08 -14.62 -20.04
C GLY A 82 32.96 -13.40 -20.36
N LEU A 83 33.37 -13.21 -21.62
CA LEU A 83 34.20 -12.08 -22.07
C LEU A 83 33.38 -11.11 -22.90
N ILE A 84 33.54 -9.81 -22.69
CA ILE A 84 32.88 -8.78 -23.51
C ILE A 84 33.59 -8.75 -24.86
N THR A 85 32.86 -9.05 -25.93
CA THR A 85 33.41 -9.03 -27.30
C THR A 85 33.03 -7.77 -28.05
N ILE A 86 31.91 -7.14 -27.68
CA ILE A 86 31.43 -5.89 -28.27
C ILE A 86 30.83 -5.02 -27.18
N GLU A 87 31.16 -3.73 -27.20
CA GLU A 87 30.54 -2.73 -26.34
C GLU A 87 30.16 -1.48 -27.14
N LYS A 88 29.04 -0.88 -26.79
CA LYS A 88 28.61 0.42 -27.33
C LYS A 88 27.92 1.21 -26.22
N PRO A 89 28.45 2.36 -25.80
CA PRO A 89 27.73 3.26 -24.90
C PRO A 89 26.51 3.90 -25.58
N SER A 90 25.49 4.28 -24.81
CA SER A 90 24.29 4.97 -25.34
C SER A 90 24.59 6.31 -26.03
N TYR A 91 25.64 7.00 -25.59
CA TYR A 91 26.09 8.28 -26.16
C TYR A 91 27.06 8.12 -27.35
N SER A 92 27.45 6.90 -27.72
CA SER A 92 28.31 6.63 -28.89
C SER A 92 27.51 5.93 -29.97
N ASP A 93 27.61 6.40 -31.21
CA ASP A 93 27.03 5.72 -32.37
C ASP A 93 27.87 4.51 -32.81
N SER A 94 29.16 4.49 -32.42
CA SER A 94 30.11 3.46 -32.84
C SER A 94 30.45 2.48 -31.71
N PRO A 95 30.42 1.17 -31.99
CA PRO A 95 30.85 0.14 -31.05
C PRO A 95 32.38 0.04 -30.98
N THR A 96 32.84 -0.57 -29.89
CA THR A 96 34.20 -1.06 -29.69
C THR A 96 34.18 -2.59 -29.68
N TYR A 97 35.15 -3.20 -30.35
CA TYR A 97 35.33 -4.64 -30.47
C TYR A 97 36.57 -5.09 -29.72
N TYR A 98 36.48 -6.24 -29.05
CA TYR A 98 37.56 -6.81 -28.24
C TYR A 98 37.90 -8.22 -28.70
N ALA A 99 39.20 -8.53 -28.72
CA ALA A 99 39.70 -9.88 -28.94
C ALA A 99 40.66 -10.30 -27.83
N TYR A 100 40.67 -11.60 -27.54
CA TYR A 100 41.41 -12.19 -26.44
C TYR A 100 42.27 -13.35 -26.93
N ASP A 101 43.38 -13.61 -26.24
CA ASP A 101 44.13 -14.85 -26.42
C ASP A 101 43.51 -16.04 -25.68
N SER A 102 44.11 -17.23 -25.83
CA SER A 102 43.68 -18.45 -25.15
C SER A 102 43.84 -18.40 -23.63
N GLN A 103 44.64 -17.46 -23.11
CA GLN A 103 44.82 -17.20 -21.69
C GLN A 103 43.87 -16.11 -21.16
N LYS A 104 42.95 -15.63 -22.00
CA LYS A 104 41.96 -14.58 -21.74
C LYS A 104 42.57 -13.19 -21.50
N CYS A 105 43.77 -12.92 -22.02
CA CYS A 105 44.33 -11.58 -22.05
C CYS A 105 43.81 -10.83 -23.29
N LEU A 106 43.48 -9.55 -23.14
CA LEU A 106 43.03 -8.67 -24.22
C LEU A 106 44.17 -8.46 -25.21
N THR A 107 44.04 -8.94 -26.44
CA THR A 107 45.07 -8.81 -27.48
C THR A 107 44.77 -7.69 -28.47
N ARG A 108 43.50 -7.30 -28.57
CA ARG A 108 43.08 -6.24 -29.50
C ARG A 108 41.84 -5.50 -29.02
N GLU A 109 41.85 -4.18 -29.16
CA GLU A 109 40.68 -3.31 -29.03
C GLU A 109 40.55 -2.51 -30.34
N GLU A 110 39.34 -2.41 -30.89
CA GLU A 110 39.08 -1.62 -32.09
C GLU A 110 37.80 -0.81 -31.97
N ASN A 111 37.87 0.48 -32.26
CA ASN A 111 36.70 1.35 -32.42
C ASN A 111 36.77 2.11 -33.75
N GLN A 112 35.90 3.10 -33.96
CA GLN A 112 35.87 3.87 -35.22
C GLN A 112 37.15 4.69 -35.49
N PHE A 113 37.93 5.02 -34.45
CA PHE A 113 39.08 5.90 -34.54
C PHE A 113 40.41 5.15 -34.42
N TRP A 114 40.46 4.13 -33.57
CA TRP A 114 41.70 3.49 -33.13
C TRP A 114 41.65 1.96 -33.23
N ILE A 115 42.81 1.38 -33.47
CA ILE A 115 43.09 -0.04 -33.25
C ILE A 115 44.24 -0.13 -32.25
N HIS A 116 44.00 -0.75 -31.11
CA HIS A 116 45.02 -1.08 -30.13
C HIS A 116 45.35 -2.57 -30.18
N SER A 117 46.63 -2.89 -30.07
CA SER A 117 47.14 -4.26 -29.96
C SER A 117 48.03 -4.39 -28.74
N TYR A 118 47.96 -5.54 -28.07
CA TYR A 118 48.68 -5.81 -26.82
C TYR A 118 49.44 -7.13 -26.92
N LYS A 119 50.64 -7.16 -26.38
CA LYS A 119 51.44 -8.38 -26.22
C LYS A 119 51.87 -8.55 -24.77
N TYR A 120 51.90 -9.79 -24.32
CA TYR A 120 52.18 -10.16 -22.92
C TYR A 120 53.39 -11.08 -22.83
N ASP A 121 54.04 -11.08 -21.66
CA ASP A 121 55.05 -12.09 -21.32
C ASP A 121 54.42 -13.39 -20.81
N SER A 122 55.24 -14.39 -20.50
CA SER A 122 54.78 -15.67 -19.96
C SER A 122 54.13 -15.58 -18.56
N ARG A 123 54.32 -14.45 -17.86
CA ARG A 123 53.67 -14.12 -16.59
C ARG A 123 52.42 -13.26 -16.79
N LYS A 124 51.95 -13.10 -18.03
CA LYS A 124 50.77 -12.31 -18.42
C LYS A 124 50.90 -10.81 -18.10
N ARG A 125 52.13 -10.28 -18.08
CA ARG A 125 52.40 -8.85 -17.93
C ARG A 125 52.54 -8.21 -19.30
N LEU A 126 51.92 -7.06 -19.50
CA LEU A 126 51.94 -6.32 -20.76
C LEU A 126 53.37 -5.91 -21.11
N MET A 127 53.91 -6.39 -22.23
CA MET A 127 55.24 -6.03 -22.72
C MET A 127 55.20 -4.95 -23.80
N GLU A 128 54.12 -4.90 -24.57
CA GLU A 128 54.02 -3.97 -25.70
C GLU A 128 52.57 -3.56 -25.94
N THR A 129 52.36 -2.26 -26.17
CA THR A 129 51.14 -1.73 -26.77
C THR A 129 51.46 -1.09 -28.10
N SER A 130 50.59 -1.26 -29.07
CA SER A 130 50.61 -0.50 -30.32
C SER A 130 49.24 0.12 -30.54
N SER A 131 49.19 1.42 -30.83
CA SER A 131 47.97 2.15 -31.17
C SER A 131 48.09 2.70 -32.59
N TYR A 132 47.15 2.32 -33.45
CA TYR A 132 47.02 2.80 -34.81
C TYR A 132 45.77 3.67 -34.94
N ARG A 133 45.95 4.91 -35.39
CA ARG A 133 44.85 5.84 -35.67
C ARG A 133 44.39 5.69 -37.11
N LYS A 134 43.12 5.39 -37.33
CA LYS A 134 42.56 5.11 -38.65
C LYS A 134 42.53 6.35 -39.56
N GLU A 135 42.34 7.53 -38.97
CA GLU A 135 42.17 8.80 -39.67
C GLU A 135 43.46 9.29 -40.35
N ASP A 136 44.54 9.42 -39.58
CA ASP A 136 45.83 9.94 -40.05
C ASP A 136 46.89 8.84 -40.27
N LYS A 137 46.51 7.57 -40.08
CA LYS A 137 47.37 6.37 -40.22
C LYS A 137 48.62 6.41 -39.35
N THR A 138 48.60 7.16 -38.25
CA THR A 138 49.72 7.21 -37.32
C THR A 138 49.73 6.00 -36.39
N THR A 139 50.93 5.54 -36.07
CA THR A 139 51.18 4.47 -35.09
C THR A 139 52.03 4.98 -33.94
N LYS A 140 51.69 4.58 -32.72
CA LYS A 140 52.52 4.74 -31.54
C LYS A 140 52.70 3.38 -30.87
N THR A 141 53.93 3.05 -30.48
CA THR A 141 54.26 1.81 -29.78
C THR A 141 54.82 2.14 -28.41
N THR A 142 54.42 1.41 -27.38
CA THR A 142 55.02 1.51 -26.04
C THR A 142 55.50 0.14 -25.59
N GLN A 143 56.78 0.04 -25.24
CA GLN A 143 57.37 -1.18 -24.67
C GLN A 143 57.55 -1.05 -23.17
N TYR A 144 57.35 -2.14 -22.44
CA TYR A 144 57.42 -2.19 -20.98
C TYR A 144 58.40 -3.26 -20.50
N THR A 145 59.20 -2.91 -19.50
CA THR A 145 60.03 -3.86 -18.76
C THR A 145 59.76 -3.73 -17.26
N TYR A 146 59.88 -4.85 -16.54
CA TYR A 146 59.48 -4.98 -15.14
C TYR A 146 60.64 -5.48 -14.29
N GLU A 147 60.94 -4.77 -13.20
CA GLU A 147 62.02 -5.12 -12.27
C GLU A 147 61.55 -4.99 -10.82
N GLN A 148 61.72 -6.04 -10.02
CA GLN A 148 61.39 -6.00 -8.59
C GLN A 148 62.60 -5.50 -7.78
N LYS A 149 62.46 -4.40 -7.04
CA LYS A 149 63.48 -3.84 -6.14
C LYS A 149 62.93 -3.69 -4.73
N GLY A 150 63.30 -4.60 -3.85
CA GLY A 150 62.73 -4.66 -2.50
C GLY A 150 61.22 -4.90 -2.56
N ASP A 151 60.44 -4.04 -1.89
CA ASP A 151 58.97 -4.07 -1.86
C ASP A 151 58.31 -3.31 -3.02
N MET A 152 59.10 -2.78 -3.97
CA MET A 152 58.61 -2.00 -5.11
C MET A 152 58.82 -2.70 -6.45
N LEU A 153 57.80 -2.64 -7.30
CA LEU A 153 57.88 -3.01 -8.70
C LEU A 153 58.19 -1.76 -9.53
N TRP A 154 59.28 -1.80 -10.29
CA TRP A 154 59.69 -0.74 -11.20
C TRP A 154 59.28 -1.13 -12.61
N VAL A 155 58.60 -0.22 -13.29
CA VAL A 155 58.17 -0.41 -14.67
C VAL A 155 58.75 0.68 -15.54
N THR A 156 59.64 0.31 -16.46
CA THR A 156 60.20 1.24 -17.45
C THR A 156 59.36 1.17 -18.72
N SER A 157 58.97 2.33 -19.25
CA SER A 157 58.21 2.46 -20.49
C SER A 157 59.02 3.21 -21.55
N THR A 158 59.04 2.66 -22.76
CA THR A 158 59.70 3.26 -23.93
C THR A 158 58.64 3.52 -24.99
N ASN A 159 58.31 4.79 -25.24
CA ASN A 159 57.28 5.20 -26.20
C ASN A 159 57.95 5.62 -27.51
N THR A 160 57.60 4.98 -28.62
CA THR A 160 58.09 5.32 -29.97
C THR A 160 56.92 5.80 -30.83
N ASN A 161 57.05 7.01 -31.38
CA ASN A 161 56.06 7.62 -32.27
C ASN A 161 56.29 7.17 -33.73
N SER A 162 55.39 7.56 -34.64
CA SER A 162 55.44 7.19 -36.07
C SER A 162 56.68 7.73 -36.79
N ASP A 163 57.24 8.83 -36.30
CA ASP A 163 58.46 9.47 -36.80
C ASP A 163 59.75 8.81 -36.28
N GLY A 164 59.64 7.80 -35.42
CA GLY A 164 60.77 7.13 -34.76
C GLY A 164 61.24 7.79 -33.46
N THR A 165 60.68 8.95 -33.09
CA THR A 165 61.05 9.65 -31.85
C THR A 165 60.69 8.81 -30.63
N THR A 166 61.63 8.68 -29.69
CA THR A 166 61.50 7.80 -28.53
C THR A 166 61.58 8.56 -27.19
N TYR A 167 60.69 8.23 -26.26
CA TYR A 167 60.62 8.82 -24.91
C TYR A 167 60.65 7.73 -23.83
N TYR A 168 61.36 7.99 -22.74
CA TYR A 168 61.55 7.06 -21.63
C TYR A 168 60.85 7.54 -20.36
N GLY A 169 60.14 6.63 -19.70
CA GLY A 169 59.52 6.86 -18.41
C GLY A 169 59.78 5.70 -17.45
N THR A 170 59.72 5.97 -16.15
CA THR A 170 59.74 4.93 -15.11
C THR A 170 58.62 5.19 -14.11
N THR A 171 57.84 4.15 -13.80
CA THR A 171 56.79 4.20 -12.78
C THR A 171 57.13 3.19 -11.69
N LYS A 172 57.09 3.62 -10.43
CA LYS A 172 57.32 2.76 -9.27
C LYS A 172 55.99 2.41 -8.61
N PHE A 173 55.75 1.13 -8.35
CA PHE A 173 54.55 0.63 -7.72
C PHE A 173 54.88 -0.07 -6.40
N LYS A 174 54.03 0.10 -5.39
CA LYS A 174 54.06 -0.66 -4.13
C LYS A 174 52.70 -1.28 -3.91
N ASN A 175 52.62 -2.61 -3.85
CA ASN A 175 51.36 -3.36 -3.75
C ASN A 175 50.32 -2.92 -4.80
N GLY A 176 50.76 -2.63 -6.02
CA GLY A 176 49.94 -2.16 -7.13
C GLY A 176 49.44 -0.71 -7.05
N LEU A 177 49.88 0.06 -6.06
CA LEU A 177 49.66 1.51 -6.01
C LEU A 177 50.86 2.23 -6.59
N GLN A 178 50.61 3.19 -7.48
CA GLN A 178 51.65 4.02 -8.07
C GLN A 178 52.22 4.95 -7.01
N MET A 179 53.53 4.89 -6.75
CA MET A 179 54.22 5.69 -5.73
C MET A 179 54.99 6.86 -6.33
N GLU A 180 55.54 6.66 -7.54
CA GLU A 180 56.38 7.63 -8.22
C GLU A 180 56.28 7.48 -9.73
N LEU A 181 56.30 8.59 -10.45
CA LEU A 181 56.38 8.66 -11.91
C LEU A 181 57.50 9.62 -12.33
N SER A 182 58.39 9.14 -13.18
CA SER A 182 59.49 9.90 -13.77
C SER A 182 59.41 9.86 -15.28
N TRP A 183 59.55 11.00 -15.95
CA TRP A 183 59.61 11.13 -17.40
C TRP A 183 60.85 11.91 -17.81
N GLY A 184 61.75 11.27 -18.55
CA GLY A 184 63.02 11.88 -18.95
C GLY A 184 63.78 12.49 -17.76
N SER A 185 64.15 13.76 -17.89
CA SER A 185 64.88 14.55 -16.89
C SER A 185 63.98 15.36 -15.95
N ASP A 186 62.65 15.29 -16.09
CA ASP A 186 61.75 16.05 -15.24
C ASP A 186 61.78 15.51 -13.80
N PRO A 187 61.67 16.37 -12.77
CA PRO A 187 61.65 15.88 -11.40
C PRO A 187 60.40 15.01 -11.17
N PRO A 188 60.53 13.92 -10.38
CA PRO A 188 59.50 12.90 -10.28
C PRO A 188 58.22 13.43 -9.62
N ILE A 189 57.09 12.93 -10.09
CA ILE A 189 55.79 13.10 -9.45
C ILE A 189 55.64 12.02 -8.39
N LYS A 190 55.37 12.40 -7.14
CA LYS A 190 55.17 11.48 -6.02
C LYS A 190 53.71 11.35 -5.65
N TYR A 191 53.32 10.18 -5.17
CA TYR A 191 51.96 9.84 -4.78
C TYR A 191 51.93 9.34 -3.34
N GLU A 192 51.09 9.96 -2.51
CA GLU A 192 50.83 9.55 -1.13
C GLU A 192 49.37 9.10 -0.99
N TYR A 193 49.13 8.06 -0.18
CA TYR A 193 47.81 7.47 0.02
C TYR A 193 47.43 7.45 1.50
N THR A 194 46.15 7.66 1.77
CA THR A 194 45.54 7.35 3.07
C THR A 194 44.56 6.21 2.92
N PHE A 195 44.35 5.44 3.99
CA PHE A 195 43.58 4.18 3.97
C PHE A 195 42.43 4.22 4.97
N ASP A 196 41.38 3.44 4.69
CA ASP A 196 40.33 3.16 5.67
C ASP A 196 40.67 2.00 6.61
N HIS A 197 39.72 1.66 7.48
CA HIS A 197 39.85 0.60 8.48
C HIS A 197 39.94 -0.81 7.88
N LYS A 198 39.64 -1.00 6.58
CA LYS A 198 39.83 -2.27 5.85
C LYS A 198 41.14 -2.27 5.05
N GLY A 199 41.93 -1.19 5.12
CA GLY A 199 43.20 -1.05 4.41
C GLY A 199 43.06 -0.71 2.93
N ASN A 200 41.90 -0.19 2.50
CA ASN A 200 41.68 0.30 1.15
C ASN A 200 42.00 1.79 1.08
N TRP A 201 42.70 2.23 0.05
CA TRP A 201 43.05 3.64 -0.09
C TRP A 201 41.81 4.47 -0.43
N ILE A 202 41.75 5.68 0.12
CA ILE A 202 40.57 6.56 0.11
C ILE A 202 40.90 7.99 -0.35
N THR A 203 42.15 8.40 -0.23
CA THR A 203 42.62 9.69 -0.75
C THR A 203 43.99 9.47 -1.37
N GLN A 204 44.22 10.11 -2.52
CA GLN A 204 45.52 10.15 -3.19
C GLN A 204 45.97 11.61 -3.28
N LYS A 205 47.17 11.89 -2.77
CA LYS A 205 47.82 13.19 -2.89
C LYS A 205 48.91 13.10 -3.95
N VAL A 206 48.85 13.98 -4.94
CA VAL A 206 49.80 14.07 -6.05
C VAL A 206 50.71 15.26 -5.80
N ILE A 207 51.99 14.97 -5.59
CA ILE A 207 53.02 15.95 -5.28
C ILE A 207 53.85 16.12 -6.56
N ASN A 208 53.54 17.16 -7.31
CA ASN A 208 54.32 17.61 -8.46
C ASN A 208 55.21 18.78 -8.02
N PRO A 209 56.45 18.89 -8.52
CA PRO A 209 57.33 20.02 -8.22
C PRO A 209 56.71 21.41 -8.44
N ARG A 210 55.73 21.52 -9.35
CA ARG A 210 55.06 22.78 -9.70
C ARG A 210 53.76 23.01 -8.93
N TYR A 211 53.14 21.97 -8.40
CA TYR A 211 51.88 22.05 -7.67
C TYR A 211 51.67 20.81 -6.81
N THR A 212 51.07 20.98 -5.63
CA THR A 212 50.51 19.85 -4.90
C THR A 212 49.01 19.86 -5.07
N THR A 213 48.44 18.74 -5.52
CA THR A 213 46.99 18.56 -5.61
C THR A 213 46.57 17.32 -4.86
N THR A 214 45.40 17.37 -4.23
CA THR A 214 44.78 16.19 -3.63
C THR A 214 43.64 15.78 -4.54
N ILE A 215 43.70 14.55 -5.04
CA ILE A 215 42.58 13.96 -5.77
C ILE A 215 41.65 13.36 -4.71
N THR A 216 40.51 14.01 -4.50
CA THR A 216 39.61 13.79 -3.35
C THR A 216 38.87 12.45 -3.43
N GLY A 217 38.99 11.65 -2.36
CA GLY A 217 37.93 10.84 -1.76
C GLY A 217 37.31 9.71 -2.59
N ARG A 218 38.02 8.60 -2.75
CA ARG A 218 37.39 7.34 -3.16
C ARG A 218 36.37 6.90 -2.12
N SER A 219 35.07 6.98 -2.45
CA SER A 219 34.00 6.45 -1.60
C SER A 219 33.97 4.93 -1.72
N ILE A 220 34.04 4.22 -0.60
CA ILE A 220 33.85 2.77 -0.53
C ILE A 220 32.82 2.49 0.55
N VAL A 221 31.85 1.64 0.24
CA VAL A 221 30.83 1.17 1.18
C VAL A 221 30.94 -0.34 1.28
N TYR A 222 30.97 -0.87 2.49
CA TYR A 222 31.01 -2.30 2.73
C TYR A 222 29.62 -2.85 3.05
N TYR A 223 29.37 -4.10 2.71
CA TYR A 223 28.15 -4.79 3.12
C TYR A 223 27.99 -4.80 4.64
N ASP A 224 29.07 -4.92 5.41
CA ASP A 224 29.02 -4.82 6.88
C ASP A 224 28.40 -3.48 7.34
N ASP A 225 28.69 -2.37 6.64
CA ASP A 225 28.10 -1.06 6.95
C ASP A 225 26.62 -1.02 6.59
N VAL A 226 26.25 -1.60 5.45
CA VAL A 226 24.86 -1.65 4.97
C VAL A 226 24.01 -2.53 5.90
N ASP A 227 24.52 -3.72 6.23
CA ASP A 227 23.86 -4.69 7.11
C ASP A 227 23.64 -4.08 8.49
N LYS A 228 24.62 -3.32 9.00
CA LYS A 228 24.47 -2.57 10.25
C LYS A 228 23.37 -1.50 10.18
N ILE A 229 23.31 -0.71 9.11
CA ILE A 229 22.25 0.30 8.92
C ILE A 229 20.86 -0.36 8.91
N VAL A 230 20.73 -1.45 8.15
CA VAL A 230 19.48 -2.23 8.04
C VAL A 230 19.09 -2.83 9.40
N GLN A 231 20.05 -3.40 10.12
CA GLN A 231 19.82 -3.96 11.46
C GLN A 231 19.42 -2.88 12.47
N ASP A 232 20.10 -1.73 12.47
CA ASP A 232 19.86 -0.61 13.38
C ASP A 232 18.61 0.21 12.99
N ARG A 233 18.06 -0.01 11.78
CA ARG A 233 16.93 0.72 11.19
C ARG A 233 17.10 2.25 11.21
N LYS A 234 18.33 2.71 11.07
CA LYS A 234 18.69 4.13 11.03
C LYS A 234 20.02 4.36 10.34
N LEU A 235 20.19 5.54 9.75
CA LEU A 235 21.47 5.99 9.20
C LEU A 235 21.81 7.42 9.63
N ASN A 236 23.09 7.75 9.60
CA ASN A 236 23.57 9.11 9.85
C ASN A 236 23.68 9.87 8.53
N TRP A 237 23.34 11.16 8.55
CA TRP A 237 23.47 12.03 7.38
C TRP A 237 24.03 13.41 7.72
N GLU A 238 24.61 14.08 6.73
CA GLU A 238 25.15 15.43 6.83
C GLU A 238 24.89 16.22 5.54
N LYS A 239 24.55 17.51 5.67
CA LYS A 239 24.41 18.44 4.55
C LYS A 239 25.78 18.90 4.08
N LEU A 240 26.14 18.58 2.85
CA LEU A 240 27.42 18.96 2.24
C LEU A 240 27.20 19.59 0.85
N PRO A 241 28.18 20.35 0.31
CA PRO A 241 28.08 20.90 -1.02
C PRO A 241 28.00 19.78 -2.06
N PHE A 242 27.11 19.90 -3.05
CA PHE A 242 26.96 18.90 -4.11
C PHE A 242 28.26 18.60 -4.88
N VAL A 243 29.07 19.64 -5.02
CA VAL A 243 30.46 19.63 -5.44
C VAL A 243 31.20 20.68 -4.60
N GLU A 244 32.49 20.48 -4.38
CA GLU A 244 33.32 21.41 -3.63
C GLU A 244 33.18 22.84 -4.18
N GLY A 245 32.91 23.81 -3.29
CA GLY A 245 32.63 25.20 -3.65
C GLY A 245 31.22 25.50 -4.18
N SER A 246 30.33 24.50 -4.32
CA SER A 246 28.93 24.72 -4.72
C SER A 246 28.11 25.41 -3.64
N LYS A 247 27.22 26.32 -4.05
CA LYS A 247 26.16 26.88 -3.19
C LYS A 247 25.00 25.90 -2.98
N VAL A 248 24.90 24.86 -3.81
CA VAL A 248 23.87 23.82 -3.68
C VAL A 248 24.33 22.82 -2.64
N VAL A 249 23.65 22.81 -1.49
CA VAL A 249 23.90 21.89 -0.38
C VAL A 249 22.85 20.79 -0.40
N ILE A 250 23.28 19.54 -0.30
CA ILE A 250 22.38 18.39 -0.26
C ILE A 250 22.79 17.42 0.87
N PRO A 251 21.84 16.63 1.38
CA PRO A 251 22.10 15.62 2.41
C PRO A 251 22.79 14.38 1.82
N TYR A 252 23.90 13.98 2.45
CA TYR A 252 24.64 12.75 2.17
C TYR A 252 24.55 11.79 3.34
N VAL A 253 24.45 10.49 3.06
CA VAL A 253 24.70 9.46 4.09
C VAL A 253 26.16 9.53 4.53
N MET A 254 26.41 9.42 5.84
CA MET A 254 27.74 9.48 6.43
C MET A 254 28.14 8.12 7.02
N LEU A 255 29.26 7.58 6.56
CA LEU A 255 29.88 6.37 7.10
C LEU A 255 31.33 6.65 7.53
N HIS A 256 31.69 6.24 8.75
CA HIS A 256 33.03 6.44 9.31
C HIS A 256 33.54 7.90 9.18
N GLY A 257 32.64 8.86 9.38
CA GLY A 257 32.93 10.29 9.28
C GLY A 257 33.11 10.84 7.86
N ARG A 258 32.70 10.10 6.83
CA ARG A 258 32.83 10.51 5.42
C ARG A 258 31.53 10.38 4.66
N PRO A 259 31.27 11.25 3.67
CA PRO A 259 30.11 11.10 2.82
C PRO A 259 30.25 9.85 1.96
N VAL A 260 29.18 9.07 1.93
CA VAL A 260 28.99 8.00 0.97
C VAL A 260 28.75 8.59 -0.41
N SER A 261 29.01 7.79 -1.43
CA SER A 261 28.87 8.18 -2.82
C SER A 261 27.52 8.81 -3.13
N LYS A 262 27.49 9.53 -4.27
CA LYS A 262 26.30 10.21 -4.78
C LYS A 262 25.08 9.29 -4.97
N GLN A 263 25.24 7.97 -4.93
CA GLN A 263 24.12 7.03 -5.04
C GLN A 263 23.14 7.09 -3.87
N TRP A 264 23.62 7.46 -2.68
CA TRP A 264 22.80 7.56 -1.46
C TRP A 264 22.62 9.01 -1.03
N MET A 265 22.50 9.92 -2.00
CA MET A 265 22.02 11.28 -1.72
C MET A 265 20.54 11.23 -1.39
N GLY A 266 20.11 12.02 -0.41
CA GLY A 266 18.69 12.14 -0.10
C GLY A 266 17.93 12.73 -1.29
N GLY A 267 16.74 12.22 -1.59
CA GLY A 267 15.73 12.93 -2.35
C GLY A 267 14.91 13.83 -1.43
N ARG A 268 14.25 14.86 -1.98
CA ARG A 268 13.36 15.73 -1.18
C ARG A 268 12.01 15.06 -0.94
N SER A 269 11.65 14.82 0.33
CA SER A 269 10.31 14.38 0.76
C SER A 269 9.27 15.48 0.58
N ILE A 270 7.98 15.18 0.72
CA ILE A 270 6.90 16.19 0.75
C ILE A 270 7.09 17.11 1.97
N SER A 271 7.45 16.53 3.12
CA SER A 271 7.72 17.25 4.37
C SER A 271 9.05 18.03 4.40
N ASN A 272 9.75 18.19 3.26
CA ASN A 272 11.08 18.80 3.15
C ASN A 272 12.21 18.06 3.91
N GLY A 273 12.01 16.80 4.24
CA GLY A 273 13.05 15.90 4.74
C GLY A 273 13.90 15.30 3.62
N ALA A 274 15.02 14.68 4.03
CA ALA A 274 15.93 13.91 3.18
C ALA A 274 15.51 12.44 3.16
N LEU A 275 14.98 11.98 2.03
CA LEU A 275 14.60 10.59 1.84
C LEU A 275 15.75 9.81 1.18
N PHE A 276 16.35 8.89 1.92
CA PHE A 276 17.42 8.02 1.44
C PHE A 276 16.87 6.64 1.09
N TYR A 277 17.49 5.96 0.12
CA TYR A 277 17.13 4.61 -0.29
C TYR A 277 18.35 3.70 -0.34
N ILE A 278 18.25 2.54 0.32
CA ILE A 278 19.21 1.45 0.30
C ILE A 278 18.53 0.23 -0.33
N ASP A 279 19.12 -0.31 -1.40
CA ASP A 279 18.52 -1.41 -2.17
C ASP A 279 18.65 -2.79 -1.51
N VAL A 280 19.69 -3.01 -0.71
CA VAL A 280 19.83 -4.22 0.12
C VAL A 280 18.68 -4.25 1.11
N GLY A 281 17.68 -5.12 0.88
CA GLY A 281 16.44 -5.20 1.66
C GLY A 281 15.40 -4.12 1.33
N GLN A 282 15.72 -3.19 0.41
CA GLN A 282 14.81 -2.16 -0.10
C GLN A 282 14.24 -1.25 1.00
N HIS A 283 15.14 -0.55 1.71
CA HIS A 283 14.82 0.28 2.86
C HIS A 283 14.84 1.77 2.51
N TYR A 284 13.89 2.51 3.05
CA TYR A 284 13.79 3.95 2.97
C TYR A 284 14.00 4.58 4.35
N TYR A 285 14.78 5.65 4.40
CA TYR A 285 15.08 6.38 5.64
C TYR A 285 14.75 7.86 5.44
N LEU A 286 14.09 8.48 6.40
CA LEU A 286 13.74 9.91 6.33
C LEU A 286 14.50 10.70 7.39
N GLY A 287 15.37 11.60 6.96
CA GLY A 287 15.99 12.61 7.82
C GLY A 287 15.18 13.90 7.81
N ASP A 288 14.50 14.21 8.90
CA ASP A 288 13.76 15.47 9.03
C ASP A 288 14.69 16.68 8.86
N GLY A 289 14.19 17.76 8.26
CA GLY A 289 14.96 19.00 8.09
C GLY A 289 15.99 19.01 6.96
N GLY A 290 16.13 17.91 6.20
CA GLY A 290 17.12 17.77 5.12
C GLY A 290 17.15 18.91 4.09
N TYR A 291 15.99 19.50 3.78
CA TYR A 291 15.82 20.52 2.73
C TYR A 291 15.12 21.81 3.20
N VAL A 292 15.21 22.16 4.50
CA VAL A 292 14.51 23.34 5.05
C VAL A 292 15.18 24.67 4.66
N SER A 293 16.52 24.79 4.65
CA SER A 293 17.22 25.98 4.14
C SER A 293 18.49 25.65 3.33
N ASN A 294 18.95 26.58 2.47
CA ASN A 294 20.23 26.47 1.75
C ASN A 294 21.44 26.91 2.60
N GLU A 295 21.21 27.54 3.76
CA GLU A 295 22.24 28.09 4.65
C GLU A 295 22.77 27.04 5.65
N ASP A 296 22.15 25.86 5.71
CA ASP A 296 22.40 24.79 6.69
C ASP A 296 23.58 23.86 6.32
N LEU A 297 24.69 24.40 5.81
CA LEU A 297 25.88 23.59 5.53
C LEU A 297 26.40 22.92 6.81
N GLY A 298 26.69 21.62 6.76
CA GLY A 298 27.23 20.85 7.88
C GLY A 298 26.19 20.39 8.91
N VAL A 299 24.89 20.66 8.70
CA VAL A 299 23.83 20.10 9.55
C VAL A 299 23.84 18.57 9.46
N LYS A 300 23.79 17.93 10.62
CA LYS A 300 23.83 16.47 10.77
C LYS A 300 22.53 15.97 11.37
N GLY A 301 22.16 14.74 11.06
CA GLY A 301 21.01 14.10 11.67
C GLY A 301 21.06 12.59 11.59
N ILE A 302 20.06 11.98 12.22
CA ILE A 302 19.79 10.55 12.15
C ILE A 302 18.48 10.40 11.38
N ALA A 303 18.50 9.60 10.32
CA ALA A 303 17.32 9.26 9.54
C ALA A 303 16.81 7.88 9.98
N PRO A 304 15.67 7.78 10.70
CA PRO A 304 15.01 6.51 10.96
C PRO A 304 14.43 5.89 9.68
N GLU A 305 14.28 4.57 9.67
CA GLU A 305 13.56 3.83 8.64
C GLU A 305 12.07 4.23 8.62
N VAL A 306 11.53 4.47 7.43
CA VAL A 306 10.11 4.83 7.21
C VAL A 306 9.36 3.80 6.38
N ALA A 307 10.07 2.99 5.58
CA ALA A 307 9.49 1.89 4.81
C ALA A 307 10.57 0.87 4.45
N ALA A 308 10.17 -0.39 4.25
CA ALA A 308 11.06 -1.48 3.88
C ALA A 308 10.33 -2.54 3.02
N GLY A 309 11.09 -3.32 2.25
CA GLY A 309 10.58 -4.47 1.49
C GLY A 309 9.93 -4.14 0.15
N SER A 310 9.96 -2.87 -0.28
CA SER A 310 9.60 -2.48 -1.65
C SER A 310 10.56 -1.41 -2.17
N PRO A 311 10.99 -1.47 -3.44
CA PRO A 311 11.76 -0.39 -4.06
C PRO A 311 10.85 0.76 -4.51
N TYR A 312 9.55 0.70 -4.23
CA TYR A 312 8.55 1.69 -4.57
C TYR A 312 7.77 2.07 -3.33
N VAL A 313 7.74 3.35 -2.98
CA VAL A 313 6.98 3.85 -1.82
C VAL A 313 6.20 5.09 -2.20
N MET A 314 5.04 5.25 -1.59
CA MET A 314 4.22 6.43 -1.64
C MET A 314 4.33 7.17 -0.31
N GLU A 315 4.71 8.45 -0.37
CA GLU A 315 4.57 9.37 0.75
C GLU A 315 3.21 10.06 0.66
N HIS A 316 2.47 10.08 1.77
CA HIS A 316 1.30 10.91 1.96
C HIS A 316 1.57 11.88 3.12
N HIS A 317 1.33 13.17 2.88
CA HIS A 317 1.48 14.20 3.90
C HIS A 317 0.51 15.35 3.63
N ASP A 318 -0.41 15.61 4.56
CA ASP A 318 -1.38 16.70 4.52
C ASP A 318 -2.17 16.77 3.20
N GLY A 319 -2.62 15.61 2.70
CA GLY A 319 -3.37 15.50 1.44
C GLY A 319 -2.53 15.52 0.17
N TYR A 320 -1.23 15.79 0.28
CA TYR A 320 -0.28 15.68 -0.83
C TYR A 320 0.27 14.26 -0.92
N ILE A 321 0.42 13.78 -2.15
CA ILE A 321 0.94 12.45 -2.45
C ILE A 321 2.14 12.57 -3.37
N LYS A 322 3.15 11.75 -3.13
CA LYS A 322 4.32 11.65 -3.98
C LYS A 322 4.83 10.21 -3.99
N LEU A 323 5.07 9.69 -5.18
CA LEU A 323 5.62 8.34 -5.36
C LEU A 323 7.12 8.40 -5.58
N TYR A 324 7.85 7.44 -5.02
CA TYR A 324 9.29 7.31 -5.12
C TYR A 324 9.67 5.93 -5.67
N ASP A 325 10.43 5.89 -6.77
CA ASP A 325 11.10 4.70 -7.31
C ASP A 325 12.57 4.75 -6.89
N ARG A 326 12.97 3.86 -5.97
CA ARG A 326 14.34 3.74 -5.44
C ARG A 326 14.90 5.08 -4.94
N GLY A 327 14.11 5.78 -4.13
CA GLY A 327 14.44 7.12 -3.61
C GLY A 327 14.25 8.28 -4.60
N THR A 328 13.98 8.01 -5.88
CA THR A 328 13.77 9.05 -6.89
C THR A 328 12.30 9.39 -7.03
N PRO A 329 11.89 10.66 -6.89
CA PRO A 329 10.48 11.02 -7.02
C PRO A 329 9.99 10.94 -8.47
N LEU A 330 8.80 10.38 -8.66
CA LEU A 330 8.11 10.43 -9.93
C LEU A 330 7.62 11.86 -10.19
N LYS A 331 7.90 12.38 -11.39
CA LYS A 331 7.60 13.78 -11.75
C LYS A 331 6.20 13.95 -12.34
N ASN A 332 5.78 13.03 -13.20
CA ASN A 332 4.53 13.10 -13.93
C ASN A 332 3.75 11.82 -13.68
N PHE A 333 2.78 11.86 -12.77
CA PHE A 333 1.91 10.73 -12.53
C PHE A 333 0.46 11.18 -12.37
N LYS A 334 -0.46 10.31 -12.72
CA LYS A 334 -1.89 10.44 -12.41
C LYS A 334 -2.24 9.38 -11.39
N GLY A 335 -3.00 9.75 -10.37
CA GLY A 335 -3.37 8.82 -9.32
C GLY A 335 -4.84 8.90 -8.96
N ARG A 336 -5.38 7.79 -8.44
CA ARG A 336 -6.75 7.72 -7.96
C ARG A 336 -6.87 6.82 -6.74
N TYR A 337 -7.64 7.30 -5.78
CA TYR A 337 -8.04 6.56 -4.60
C TYR A 337 -9.25 5.67 -4.91
N TYR A 338 -9.25 4.47 -4.33
CA TYR A 338 -10.38 3.55 -4.37
C TYR A 338 -10.34 2.63 -3.14
N GLY A 339 -11.35 2.72 -2.26
CA GLY A 339 -11.35 1.97 -1.01
C GLY A 339 -10.04 2.19 -0.24
N ASN A 340 -9.45 1.15 0.35
CA ASN A 340 -8.14 1.29 1.02
C ASN A 340 -6.98 1.08 0.02
N SER A 341 -7.07 1.61 -1.19
CA SER A 341 -6.02 1.45 -2.20
C SER A 341 -5.79 2.74 -2.97
N TYR A 342 -4.55 2.95 -3.38
CA TYR A 342 -4.18 4.08 -4.25
C TYR A 342 -3.49 3.56 -5.49
N TYR A 343 -3.99 3.95 -6.66
CA TYR A 343 -3.42 3.57 -7.95
C TYR A 343 -2.73 4.76 -8.58
N VAL A 344 -1.55 4.55 -9.15
CA VAL A 344 -0.73 5.56 -9.80
C VAL A 344 -0.27 5.07 -11.17
N VAL A 345 -0.36 5.93 -12.18
CA VAL A 345 0.15 5.66 -13.54
C VAL A 345 1.16 6.73 -13.92
N ASP A 346 2.35 6.27 -14.32
CA ASP A 346 3.32 7.05 -15.09
C ASP A 346 3.07 6.76 -16.57
N SER A 347 2.36 7.66 -17.25
CA SER A 347 2.00 7.51 -18.66
C SER A 347 3.20 7.62 -19.60
N THR A 348 4.32 8.20 -19.16
CA THR A 348 5.53 8.31 -19.98
C THR A 348 6.24 6.96 -20.07
N LEU A 349 6.27 6.21 -18.96
CA LEU A 349 6.96 4.93 -18.88
C LEU A 349 6.03 3.70 -18.95
N GLN A 350 4.71 3.91 -19.04
CA GLN A 350 3.69 2.85 -18.97
C GLN A 350 3.88 1.96 -17.74
N ARG A 351 4.05 2.64 -16.59
CA ARG A 351 4.26 1.99 -15.29
C ARG A 351 3.05 2.22 -14.40
N HIS A 352 2.56 1.13 -13.84
CA HIS A 352 1.36 1.08 -13.03
C HIS A 352 1.74 0.69 -11.61
N TYR A 353 1.48 1.58 -10.65
CA TYR A 353 1.78 1.34 -9.25
C TYR A 353 0.48 1.19 -8.47
N THR A 354 0.44 0.20 -7.59
CA THR A 354 -0.70 -0.02 -6.70
C THR A 354 -0.20 0.00 -5.26
N VAL A 355 -0.81 0.83 -4.43
CA VAL A 355 -0.55 0.87 -2.98
C VAL A 355 -1.71 0.16 -2.30
N PRO A 356 -1.55 -1.12 -1.94
CA PRO A 356 -2.55 -1.80 -1.13
C PRO A 356 -2.59 -1.19 0.28
N ASP A 357 -3.76 -1.23 0.92
CA ASP A 357 -3.98 -0.81 2.31
C ASP A 357 -3.61 0.66 2.63
N TYR A 358 -3.80 1.55 1.65
CA TYR A 358 -3.62 2.98 1.83
C TYR A 358 -4.55 3.53 2.93
N LYS A 359 -3.99 4.40 3.78
CA LYS A 359 -4.72 5.18 4.79
C LYS A 359 -4.50 6.67 4.55
N SER A 360 -5.48 7.49 4.88
CA SER A 360 -5.38 8.95 4.79
C SER A 360 -4.49 9.59 5.87
N GLU A 361 -3.68 8.81 6.58
CA GLU A 361 -2.76 9.28 7.60
C GLU A 361 -1.43 9.67 6.96
N ASN A 362 -0.72 10.62 7.56
CA ASN A 362 0.62 11.00 7.11
C ASN A 362 1.57 9.81 7.29
N GLY A 363 2.33 9.46 6.25
CA GLY A 363 3.23 8.31 6.31
C GLY A 363 3.73 7.82 4.96
N PHE A 364 4.45 6.70 5.00
CA PHE A 364 4.97 6.00 3.83
C PHE A 364 4.25 4.65 3.67
N TYR A 365 3.89 4.35 2.43
CA TYR A 365 3.16 3.14 2.07
C TYR A 365 3.89 2.41 0.95
N ASN A 366 4.09 1.11 1.10
CA ASN A 366 4.72 0.30 0.06
C ASN A 366 3.83 0.22 -1.18
N ALA A 367 4.44 0.40 -2.35
CA ALA A 367 3.77 0.27 -3.63
C ALA A 367 4.27 -0.97 -4.38
N GLU A 368 3.41 -1.53 -5.22
CA GLU A 368 3.69 -2.62 -6.13
C GLU A 368 3.72 -2.11 -7.57
N LEU A 369 4.73 -2.47 -8.36
CA LEU A 369 4.84 -2.08 -9.78
C LEU A 369 4.37 -3.20 -10.72
N LYS A 370 3.60 -2.84 -11.74
CA LYS A 370 3.41 -3.61 -12.98
C LYS A 370 3.83 -2.78 -14.20
N ILE A 371 4.47 -3.44 -15.16
CA ILE A 371 4.99 -2.83 -16.40
C ILE A 371 4.22 -3.39 -17.59
N GLY A 372 3.64 -2.52 -18.42
CA GLY A 372 2.87 -2.87 -19.62
C GLY A 372 1.54 -2.12 -19.71
N ASP A 373 0.68 -2.50 -20.65
CA ASP A 373 -0.66 -1.92 -20.80
C ASP A 373 -1.63 -2.56 -19.79
N TYR A 374 -1.78 -1.92 -18.63
CA TYR A 374 -2.75 -2.34 -17.60
C TYR A 374 -3.83 -1.29 -17.38
N MET A 375 -4.97 -1.76 -16.89
CA MET A 375 -6.00 -0.92 -16.29
C MET A 375 -6.17 -1.31 -14.83
N ALA A 376 -6.60 -0.37 -13.99
CA ALA A 376 -7.04 -0.71 -12.64
C ALA A 376 -8.56 -0.80 -12.59
N TYR A 377 -9.08 -1.69 -11.76
CA TYR A 377 -10.51 -1.82 -11.53
C TYR A 377 -10.81 -2.18 -10.08
N GLY A 378 -11.98 -1.79 -9.61
CA GLY A 378 -12.54 -2.22 -8.33
C GLY A 378 -14.05 -2.43 -8.45
N GLN A 379 -14.65 -3.18 -7.54
CA GLN A 379 -16.09 -3.44 -7.53
C GLN A 379 -16.76 -2.64 -6.42
N ASP A 380 -17.59 -1.65 -6.80
CA ASP A 380 -18.32 -0.82 -5.86
C ASP A 380 -19.27 -1.70 -5.01
N PRO A 381 -19.07 -1.78 -3.69
CA PRO A 381 -19.84 -2.68 -2.84
C PRO A 381 -21.30 -2.24 -2.68
N GLN A 382 -21.64 -0.96 -2.92
CA GLN A 382 -23.01 -0.46 -2.81
C GLN A 382 -23.81 -0.66 -4.10
N LYS A 383 -23.14 -0.65 -5.25
CA LYS A 383 -23.78 -0.70 -6.58
C LYS A 383 -23.57 -2.02 -7.32
N ASN A 384 -22.64 -2.86 -6.86
CA ASN A 384 -22.21 -4.06 -7.56
C ASN A 384 -21.72 -3.77 -9.00
N GLU A 385 -21.16 -2.57 -9.22
CA GLU A 385 -20.67 -2.10 -10.51
C GLU A 385 -19.14 -2.04 -10.49
N PHE A 386 -18.51 -2.39 -11.61
CA PHE A 386 -17.07 -2.21 -11.77
C PHE A 386 -16.74 -0.74 -12.02
N GLN A 387 -15.91 -0.17 -11.14
CA GLN A 387 -15.26 1.10 -11.36
C GLN A 387 -13.95 0.88 -12.11
N ILE A 388 -13.89 1.39 -13.33
CA ILE A 388 -12.76 1.23 -14.24
C ILE A 388 -11.87 2.48 -14.21
N ILE A 389 -10.58 2.28 -13.95
CA ILE A 389 -9.56 3.33 -13.98
C ILE A 389 -8.58 3.07 -15.13
N GLU A 390 -8.72 3.87 -16.19
CA GLU A 390 -7.90 3.83 -17.39
C GLU A 390 -6.93 5.02 -17.36
N ASN A 391 -5.62 4.77 -17.51
CA ASN A 391 -4.58 5.82 -17.48
C ASN A 391 -4.63 6.76 -16.25
N GLY A 392 -4.99 6.21 -15.09
CA GLY A 392 -5.09 6.96 -13.83
C GLY A 392 -6.37 7.80 -13.69
N VAL A 393 -7.33 7.68 -14.61
CA VAL A 393 -8.61 8.41 -14.59
C VAL A 393 -9.76 7.42 -14.53
N LEU A 394 -10.77 7.67 -13.67
CA LEU A 394 -11.99 6.86 -13.68
C LEU A 394 -12.74 7.14 -14.97
N MET A 395 -13.14 6.06 -15.62
CA MET A 395 -14.06 6.14 -16.73
C MET A 395 -15.45 6.49 -16.21
N GLU A 396 -16.01 7.62 -16.69
CA GLU A 396 -17.31 8.13 -16.26
C GLU A 396 -18.45 7.72 -17.21
N ASP A 397 -18.13 7.45 -18.48
CA ASP A 397 -19.11 7.03 -19.50
C ASP A 397 -18.98 5.55 -19.83
N TYR A 398 -20.00 4.78 -19.48
CA TYR A 398 -20.14 3.35 -19.76
C TYR A 398 -21.11 3.04 -20.91
N SER A 399 -21.67 4.05 -21.59
CA SER A 399 -22.74 3.89 -22.59
C SER A 399 -22.39 2.96 -23.76
N ASN A 400 -21.12 2.91 -24.15
CA ASN A 400 -20.61 2.07 -25.22
C ASN A 400 -19.84 0.84 -24.71
N THR A 401 -20.10 0.43 -23.46
CA THR A 401 -19.37 -0.67 -22.82
C THR A 401 -20.25 -1.91 -22.66
N SER A 402 -19.63 -3.09 -22.75
CA SER A 402 -20.30 -4.37 -22.47
C SER A 402 -19.30 -5.36 -21.89
N TRP A 403 -19.80 -6.52 -21.46
CA TRP A 403 -19.00 -7.52 -20.76
C TRP A 403 -19.07 -8.87 -21.47
N LYS A 404 -17.91 -9.50 -21.65
CA LYS A 404 -17.77 -10.92 -22.03
C LYS A 404 -17.02 -11.63 -20.91
N THR A 405 -16.84 -12.93 -21.04
CA THR A 405 -15.96 -13.71 -20.14
C THR A 405 -14.97 -14.53 -20.96
N ILE A 406 -13.85 -14.88 -20.35
CA ILE A 406 -12.93 -15.91 -20.86
C ILE A 406 -13.14 -17.22 -20.10
N GLU A 407 -12.46 -18.30 -20.51
CA GLU A 407 -12.68 -19.66 -20.01
C GLU A 407 -12.54 -19.80 -18.48
N ASN A 408 -11.62 -19.05 -17.86
CA ASN A 408 -11.43 -19.05 -16.40
C ASN A 408 -12.50 -18.23 -15.64
N GLY A 409 -13.48 -17.65 -16.34
CA GLY A 409 -14.56 -16.85 -15.76
C GLY A 409 -14.23 -15.37 -15.56
N ASP A 410 -13.00 -14.92 -15.87
CA ASP A 410 -12.65 -13.51 -15.75
C ASP A 410 -13.42 -12.66 -16.78
N PHE A 411 -13.84 -11.47 -16.35
CA PHE A 411 -14.60 -10.53 -17.15
C PHE A 411 -13.69 -9.87 -18.18
N VAL A 412 -14.20 -9.72 -19.39
CA VAL A 412 -13.57 -8.95 -20.46
C VAL A 412 -14.37 -7.68 -20.68
N PHE A 413 -13.69 -6.56 -20.47
CA PHE A 413 -14.21 -5.22 -20.73
C PHE A 413 -14.23 -4.95 -22.23
N MET A 414 -15.42 -4.74 -22.78
CA MET A 414 -15.65 -4.41 -24.18
C MET A 414 -15.92 -2.91 -24.31
N LYS A 415 -15.30 -2.25 -25.30
CA LYS A 415 -15.52 -0.83 -25.62
C LYS A 415 -15.88 -0.72 -27.10
N ALA A 416 -17.02 -0.12 -27.41
CA ALA A 416 -17.57 -0.04 -28.78
C ALA A 416 -17.59 -1.42 -29.49
N GLY A 417 -17.99 -2.46 -28.76
CA GLY A 417 -18.09 -3.83 -29.27
C GLY A 417 -16.76 -4.59 -29.43
N LYS A 418 -15.61 -3.98 -29.10
CA LYS A 418 -14.29 -4.63 -29.20
C LYS A 418 -13.73 -4.99 -27.81
N PRO A 419 -13.12 -6.17 -27.63
CA PRO A 419 -12.48 -6.52 -26.36
C PRO A 419 -11.21 -5.67 -26.17
N VAL A 420 -11.07 -5.07 -24.99
CA VAL A 420 -9.92 -4.19 -24.70
C VAL A 420 -9.06 -4.78 -23.58
N TYR A 421 -9.67 -5.17 -22.47
CA TYR A 421 -8.96 -5.64 -21.29
C TYR A 421 -9.66 -6.84 -20.64
N VAL A 422 -8.86 -7.72 -20.03
CA VAL A 422 -9.31 -8.81 -19.16
C VAL A 422 -9.13 -8.36 -17.71
N LEU A 423 -10.23 -8.27 -16.96
CA LEU A 423 -10.24 -7.99 -15.52
C LEU A 423 -9.75 -9.24 -14.78
N THR A 424 -8.44 -9.34 -14.59
CA THR A 424 -7.82 -10.56 -14.06
C THR A 424 -8.28 -10.81 -12.62
N GLY A 425 -8.71 -12.04 -12.33
CA GLY A 425 -9.20 -12.44 -11.01
C GLY A 425 -10.59 -11.91 -10.66
N SER A 426 -11.31 -11.29 -11.61
CA SER A 426 -12.62 -10.70 -11.35
C SER A 426 -13.69 -11.73 -10.98
N SER A 427 -13.47 -12.99 -11.34
CA SER A 427 -14.30 -14.14 -10.99
C SER A 427 -14.27 -14.52 -9.51
N SER A 428 -13.22 -14.10 -8.79
CA SER A 428 -12.94 -14.45 -7.39
C SER A 428 -12.71 -13.21 -6.51
N ASN A 429 -13.07 -12.04 -7.04
CA ASN A 429 -12.77 -10.76 -6.44
C ASN A 429 -13.56 -10.54 -5.13
N THR A 430 -12.86 -10.12 -4.08
CA THR A 430 -13.44 -9.76 -2.77
C THR A 430 -13.33 -8.26 -2.54
N GLU A 431 -14.31 -7.70 -1.81
CA GLU A 431 -14.59 -6.26 -1.72
C GLU A 431 -13.38 -5.38 -1.31
N LYS A 432 -13.43 -4.10 -1.71
CA LYS A 432 -12.61 -2.96 -1.22
C LYS A 432 -11.11 -2.92 -1.63
N LYS A 433 -10.67 -3.68 -2.65
CA LYS A 433 -9.32 -3.57 -3.21
C LYS A 433 -9.33 -3.22 -4.69
N LEU A 434 -8.24 -2.58 -5.15
CA LEU A 434 -7.96 -2.39 -6.57
C LEU A 434 -7.23 -3.60 -7.13
N TYR A 435 -7.65 -4.01 -8.32
CA TYR A 435 -7.07 -5.11 -9.08
C TYR A 435 -6.60 -4.58 -10.42
N LEU A 436 -5.62 -5.25 -11.02
CA LEU A 436 -5.10 -4.87 -12.33
C LEU A 436 -5.67 -5.81 -13.40
N GLY A 437 -6.35 -5.22 -14.38
CA GLY A 437 -6.70 -5.86 -15.63
C GLY A 437 -5.56 -5.74 -16.63
N ARG A 438 -5.37 -6.78 -17.45
CA ARG A 438 -4.37 -6.80 -18.53
C ARG A 438 -5.02 -6.59 -19.88
N LYS A 439 -4.26 -6.14 -20.88
CA LYS A 439 -4.74 -6.08 -22.27
C LYS A 439 -5.25 -7.44 -22.74
N TYR A 440 -6.36 -7.43 -23.47
CA TYR A 440 -6.90 -8.62 -24.11
C TYR A 440 -5.94 -9.13 -25.19
N ASN A 441 -5.73 -10.46 -25.23
CA ASN A 441 -4.70 -11.10 -26.06
C ASN A 441 -5.29 -12.18 -26.99
N GLY A 442 -6.55 -12.03 -27.39
CA GLY A 442 -7.19 -12.93 -28.36
C GLY A 442 -7.81 -14.19 -27.76
N GLU A 443 -7.99 -14.24 -26.44
CA GLU A 443 -8.63 -15.36 -25.76
C GLU A 443 -10.06 -15.58 -26.25
N LYS A 444 -10.49 -16.83 -26.37
CA LYS A 444 -11.87 -17.12 -26.79
C LYS A 444 -12.88 -16.47 -25.84
N LEU A 445 -13.74 -15.63 -26.40
CA LEU A 445 -14.78 -14.91 -25.66
C LEU A 445 -16.06 -15.74 -25.56
N PHE A 446 -16.64 -15.74 -24.38
CA PHE A 446 -17.94 -16.31 -24.08
C PHE A 446 -18.90 -15.19 -23.70
N ASP A 447 -20.18 -15.32 -24.09
CA ASP A 447 -21.22 -14.42 -23.59
C ASP A 447 -21.24 -14.44 -22.08
N PHE A 448 -21.27 -13.25 -21.47
CA PHE A 448 -21.60 -13.14 -20.06
C PHE A 448 -23.04 -13.60 -19.90
N LYS A 449 -23.20 -14.89 -19.62
CA LYS A 449 -24.41 -15.38 -18.99
C LYS A 449 -24.25 -14.96 -17.54
N PRO A 450 -25.01 -13.99 -17.01
CA PRO A 450 -25.07 -13.85 -15.58
C PRO A 450 -25.35 -15.26 -15.08
N LYS A 451 -24.47 -15.78 -14.20
CA LYS A 451 -24.89 -16.88 -13.34
C LYS A 451 -26.14 -16.32 -12.68
N LYS A 452 -27.30 -16.69 -13.22
CA LYS A 452 -28.60 -16.62 -12.56
C LYS A 452 -28.27 -17.12 -11.18
N SER A 453 -28.23 -16.21 -10.19
CA SER A 453 -27.47 -16.41 -8.97
C SER A 453 -27.58 -17.87 -8.63
N GLU A 454 -26.48 -18.61 -8.67
CA GLU A 454 -26.46 -19.88 -7.97
C GLU A 454 -26.69 -19.42 -6.54
N SER A 455 -27.97 -19.41 -6.17
CA SER A 455 -28.45 -19.23 -4.82
C SER A 455 -27.51 -20.10 -4.04
N ALA A 456 -26.63 -19.48 -3.24
CA ALA A 456 -25.66 -20.14 -2.41
C ALA A 456 -26.29 -21.46 -1.97
N GLY A 457 -25.75 -22.57 -2.49
CA GLY A 457 -26.45 -23.85 -2.57
C GLY A 457 -27.22 -24.02 -1.28
N SER A 458 -28.56 -24.09 -1.38
CA SER A 458 -29.50 -23.89 -0.27
C SER A 458 -28.90 -24.47 1.00
N VAL A 459 -28.29 -23.60 1.81
CA VAL A 459 -27.78 -24.02 3.12
C VAL A 459 -29.05 -24.43 3.82
N GLU A 460 -29.19 -25.73 4.06
CA GLU A 460 -30.39 -26.31 4.64
C GLU A 460 -30.66 -25.56 5.93
N THR A 461 -31.68 -24.70 5.91
CA THR A 461 -32.03 -23.90 7.07
C THR A 461 -32.89 -24.75 7.98
N VAL A 462 -32.53 -24.80 9.26
CA VAL A 462 -33.39 -25.49 10.23
C VAL A 462 -34.57 -24.59 10.62
N PRO A 463 -35.75 -25.16 10.92
CA PRO A 463 -36.89 -24.40 11.42
C PRO A 463 -36.54 -23.63 12.70
N PHE A 464 -37.08 -22.43 12.82
CA PHE A 464 -36.93 -21.60 14.03
C PHE A 464 -37.45 -22.31 15.28
N ASN A 465 -36.65 -22.32 16.34
CA ASN A 465 -37.00 -22.85 17.65
C ASN A 465 -37.12 -21.71 18.68
N LYS A 466 -38.33 -21.42 19.15
CA LYS A 466 -38.62 -20.36 20.15
C LYS A 466 -37.90 -20.48 21.49
N ASN A 467 -37.32 -21.64 21.80
CA ASN A 467 -36.62 -21.88 23.06
C ASN A 467 -35.08 -21.73 22.94
N ALA A 468 -34.55 -21.51 21.74
CA ALA A 468 -33.11 -21.35 21.51
C ALA A 468 -32.73 -19.87 21.30
N THR A 469 -31.53 -19.49 21.77
CA THR A 469 -30.97 -18.15 21.54
C THR A 469 -30.71 -17.95 20.05
N ILE A 470 -31.03 -16.75 19.53
CA ILE A 470 -30.72 -16.39 18.16
C ILE A 470 -29.36 -15.69 18.13
N GLU A 471 -28.46 -16.22 17.32
CA GLU A 471 -27.16 -15.66 17.01
C GLU A 471 -27.25 -14.92 15.67
N VAL A 472 -26.78 -13.68 15.62
CA VAL A 472 -26.79 -12.83 14.44
C VAL A 472 -25.35 -12.60 14.01
N LYS A 473 -25.00 -13.12 12.83
CA LYS A 473 -23.69 -12.90 12.21
C LYS A 473 -23.78 -11.73 11.22
N LYS A 474 -22.88 -10.76 11.35
CA LYS A 474 -22.78 -9.64 10.40
C LYS A 474 -21.95 -10.04 9.20
N THR A 475 -22.54 -10.02 8.01
CA THR A 475 -21.87 -10.42 6.75
C THR A 475 -21.64 -9.25 5.79
N GLY A 476 -22.05 -8.04 6.20
CA GLY A 476 -21.88 -6.79 5.49
C GLY A 476 -22.32 -5.62 6.36
N GLU A 477 -22.25 -4.39 5.87
CA GLU A 477 -22.58 -3.21 6.68
C GLU A 477 -24.03 -3.19 7.18
N THR A 478 -24.95 -3.77 6.40
CA THR A 478 -26.38 -3.88 6.72
C THR A 478 -26.94 -5.29 6.44
N THR A 479 -26.07 -6.28 6.19
CA THR A 479 -26.47 -7.66 5.89
C THR A 479 -26.13 -8.60 7.04
N PHE A 480 -27.09 -9.46 7.39
CA PHE A 480 -26.99 -10.34 8.55
C PHE A 480 -27.47 -11.75 8.21
N GLN A 481 -26.89 -12.73 8.90
CA GLN A 481 -27.33 -14.13 8.88
C GLN A 481 -27.71 -14.57 10.29
N PHE A 482 -28.68 -15.46 10.39
CA PHE A 482 -29.30 -15.84 11.65
C PHE A 482 -29.06 -17.32 11.94
N TYR A 483 -28.68 -17.63 13.16
CA TYR A 483 -28.30 -18.96 13.61
C TYR A 483 -28.96 -19.30 14.95
N GLN A 484 -29.18 -20.60 15.19
CA GLN A 484 -29.52 -21.16 16.49
C GLN A 484 -28.70 -22.41 16.71
N ASN A 485 -27.97 -22.46 17.83
CA ASN A 485 -27.06 -23.56 18.16
C ASN A 485 -26.05 -23.86 17.03
N GLY A 486 -25.50 -22.81 16.40
CA GLY A 486 -24.55 -22.93 15.28
C GLY A 486 -25.15 -23.38 13.94
N LEU A 487 -26.45 -23.66 13.86
CA LEU A 487 -27.13 -24.00 12.61
C LEU A 487 -27.86 -22.78 12.05
N ARG A 488 -27.76 -22.59 10.73
CA ARG A 488 -28.43 -21.47 10.05
C ARG A 488 -29.94 -21.67 10.08
N ILE A 489 -30.68 -20.65 10.47
CA ILE A 489 -32.15 -20.63 10.40
C ILE A 489 -32.61 -19.76 9.23
N GLU A 490 -33.89 -19.89 8.85
CA GLU A 490 -34.49 -19.01 7.84
C GLU A 490 -34.34 -17.53 8.22
N ASN A 491 -34.35 -16.64 7.23
CA ASN A 491 -34.34 -15.21 7.51
C ASN A 491 -35.62 -14.82 8.28
N PRO A 492 -35.55 -13.82 9.18
CA PRO A 492 -36.72 -13.37 9.92
C PRO A 492 -37.78 -12.82 8.98
N LYS A 493 -39.05 -12.87 9.41
CA LYS A 493 -40.18 -12.37 8.62
C LYS A 493 -40.01 -10.90 8.24
N TYR A 494 -39.35 -10.16 9.11
CA TYR A 494 -38.92 -8.79 8.87
C TYR A 494 -37.62 -8.53 9.65
N PHE A 495 -36.84 -7.56 9.19
CA PHE A 495 -35.78 -6.93 9.97
C PHE A 495 -35.70 -5.44 9.59
N THR A 496 -35.42 -4.59 10.56
CA THR A 496 -35.32 -3.15 10.36
C THR A 496 -34.26 -2.56 11.29
N ILE A 497 -33.72 -1.41 10.89
CA ILE A 497 -32.87 -0.59 11.76
C ILE A 497 -33.78 0.38 12.49
N ALA A 498 -33.75 0.36 13.82
CA ALA A 498 -34.62 1.20 14.63
C ALA A 498 -34.32 2.70 14.39
N LEU A 499 -35.37 3.51 14.27
CA LEU A 499 -35.26 4.96 14.08
C LEU A 499 -34.56 5.63 15.27
N GLY A 500 -33.39 6.22 15.01
CA GLY A 500 -32.67 7.07 15.96
C GLY A 500 -31.53 6.40 16.72
N ASP A 501 -31.23 5.11 16.51
CA ASP A 501 -30.18 4.36 17.22
C ASP A 501 -29.46 3.29 16.36
N MET A 502 -28.38 2.71 16.88
CA MET A 502 -27.53 1.68 16.26
C MET A 502 -28.09 0.25 16.43
N ASP A 503 -29.41 0.11 16.59
CA ASP A 503 -30.05 -1.14 17.01
C ASP A 503 -30.80 -1.81 15.85
N LEU A 504 -30.73 -3.13 15.77
CA LEU A 504 -31.38 -3.97 14.76
C LEU A 504 -32.58 -4.69 15.39
N LEU A 505 -33.78 -4.47 14.85
CA LEU A 505 -35.04 -5.12 15.25
C LEU A 505 -35.46 -6.14 14.21
N PHE A 506 -35.85 -7.35 14.61
CA PHE A 506 -36.30 -8.39 13.70
C PHE A 506 -37.26 -9.37 14.39
N GLY A 507 -37.98 -10.19 13.63
CA GLY A 507 -38.99 -11.07 14.22
C GLY A 507 -39.17 -12.42 13.52
N TYR A 508 -39.48 -13.43 14.34
CA TYR A 508 -39.79 -14.79 13.93
C TYR A 508 -41.18 -15.16 14.44
N GLY A 509 -42.15 -15.26 13.53
CA GLY A 509 -43.54 -15.55 13.88
C GLY A 509 -44.21 -14.40 14.65
N LEU A 510 -44.40 -14.60 15.95
CA LEU A 510 -45.06 -13.67 16.88
C LEU A 510 -44.12 -13.17 17.99
N GLU A 511 -42.80 -13.41 17.84
CA GLU A 511 -41.78 -12.94 18.77
C GLU A 511 -40.81 -11.98 18.07
N ASP A 512 -40.47 -10.91 18.79
CA ASP A 512 -39.59 -9.85 18.30
C ASP A 512 -38.28 -9.84 19.10
N PHE A 513 -37.19 -9.55 18.40
CA PHE A 513 -35.82 -9.58 18.91
C PHE A 513 -35.08 -8.29 18.58
N VAL A 514 -34.07 -7.99 19.39
CA VAL A 514 -33.17 -6.86 19.19
C VAL A 514 -31.70 -7.26 19.34
N ILE A 515 -30.86 -6.69 18.47
CA ILE A 515 -29.43 -6.56 18.68
C ILE A 515 -29.15 -5.09 18.93
N SER A 516 -28.61 -4.79 20.11
CA SER A 516 -28.16 -3.42 20.38
C SER A 516 -26.79 -3.19 19.78
N ASP A 517 -26.59 -2.00 19.21
CA ASP A 517 -25.32 -1.54 18.67
C ASP A 517 -24.70 -2.50 17.64
N TYR A 518 -25.48 -2.82 16.60
CA TYR A 518 -25.04 -3.74 15.54
C TYR A 518 -23.80 -3.22 14.78
N LYS A 519 -23.51 -1.91 14.87
CA LYS A 519 -22.33 -1.31 14.24
C LYS A 519 -21.04 -1.81 14.86
N ASN A 520 -21.04 -2.06 16.17
CA ASN A 520 -19.89 -2.58 16.91
C ASN A 520 -19.68 -4.10 16.75
N ILE A 521 -20.57 -4.80 16.05
CA ILE A 521 -20.29 -6.17 15.60
C ILE A 521 -19.27 -6.07 14.45
N GLU A 522 -18.11 -6.71 14.62
CA GLU A 522 -17.08 -6.82 13.59
C GLU A 522 -17.61 -7.57 12.36
N MET A 523 -16.96 -7.39 11.20
CA MET A 523 -17.30 -8.19 10.02
C MET A 523 -17.07 -9.67 10.34
N ASP A 524 -18.03 -10.54 9.98
CA ASP A 524 -18.11 -11.94 10.40
C ASP A 524 -18.28 -12.20 11.91
N GLY A 525 -18.38 -11.14 12.72
CA GLY A 525 -18.68 -11.22 14.14
C GLY A 525 -20.11 -11.71 14.40
N VAL A 526 -20.29 -12.39 15.54
CA VAL A 526 -21.57 -12.97 15.97
C VAL A 526 -22.02 -12.29 17.27
N ALA A 527 -23.30 -11.92 17.35
CA ALA A 527 -23.90 -11.38 18.55
C ALA A 527 -25.22 -12.09 18.89
N ASN A 528 -25.49 -12.23 20.19
CA ASN A 528 -26.72 -12.85 20.68
C ASN A 528 -27.86 -11.84 20.71
N ALA A 529 -28.97 -12.18 20.06
CA ALA A 529 -30.16 -11.35 20.05
C ALA A 529 -30.97 -11.54 21.32
N ARG A 530 -31.50 -10.42 21.82
CA ARG A 530 -32.37 -10.40 22.99
C ARG A 530 -33.82 -10.38 22.54
N ARG A 531 -34.63 -11.34 22.99
CA ARG A 531 -36.09 -11.28 22.81
C ARG A 531 -36.65 -10.08 23.57
N ILE A 532 -37.50 -9.30 22.90
CA ILE A 532 -38.01 -8.05 23.44
C ILE A 532 -39.53 -7.94 23.47
N ALA A 533 -40.25 -8.71 22.66
CA ALA A 533 -41.71 -8.79 22.72
C ALA A 533 -42.19 -10.19 22.28
N LYS A 534 -43.36 -10.59 22.81
CA LYS A 534 -44.08 -11.83 22.50
C LYS A 534 -45.44 -11.52 21.87
N GLU A 535 -46.17 -12.58 21.55
CA GLU A 535 -47.55 -12.51 21.09
C GLU A 535 -48.41 -11.63 22.02
N ASN A 536 -49.05 -10.61 21.43
CA ASN A 536 -49.85 -9.58 22.09
C ASN A 536 -49.06 -8.50 22.86
N GLU A 537 -47.76 -8.36 22.63
CA GLU A 537 -46.98 -7.23 23.12
C GLU A 537 -46.63 -6.27 21.97
N VAL A 538 -46.42 -5.00 22.32
CA VAL A 538 -45.90 -3.96 21.43
C VAL A 538 -44.60 -3.46 22.03
N ILE A 539 -43.60 -3.21 21.18
CA ILE A 539 -42.31 -2.72 21.62
C ILE A 539 -42.42 -1.21 21.86
N VAL A 540 -41.97 -0.76 23.02
CA VAL A 540 -41.78 0.64 23.38
C VAL A 540 -40.28 0.90 23.44
N MET A 541 -39.82 1.87 22.66
CA MET A 541 -38.45 2.36 22.73
C MET A 541 -38.38 3.57 23.65
N TYR A 542 -37.42 3.53 24.56
CA TYR A 542 -37.15 4.56 25.56
C TYR A 542 -35.84 5.27 25.22
N LYS A 543 -35.89 6.60 25.08
CA LYS A 543 -34.73 7.46 24.87
C LYS A 543 -34.64 8.45 26.02
N ASP A 544 -33.47 8.54 26.65
CA ASP A 544 -33.23 9.39 27.82
C ASP A 544 -34.25 9.19 28.95
N GLY A 545 -34.67 7.93 29.16
CA GLY A 545 -35.64 7.55 30.17
C GLY A 545 -37.09 7.93 29.84
N LYS A 546 -37.41 8.32 28.60
CA LYS A 546 -38.75 8.68 28.12
C LYS A 546 -39.17 7.81 26.94
N ALA A 547 -40.44 7.42 26.86
CA ALA A 547 -40.95 6.71 25.69
C ALA A 547 -40.87 7.60 24.43
N ALA A 548 -40.22 7.10 23.39
CA ALA A 548 -39.93 7.84 22.16
C ALA A 548 -40.67 7.26 20.94
N TYR A 549 -40.65 5.94 20.78
CA TYR A 549 -41.25 5.27 19.62
C TYR A 549 -41.97 3.98 20.03
N PHE A 550 -42.96 3.59 19.23
CA PHE A 550 -43.69 2.33 19.35
C PHE A 550 -43.45 1.49 18.11
N TYR A 551 -43.21 0.18 18.27
CA TYR A 551 -43.03 -0.74 17.15
C TYR A 551 -43.95 -1.95 17.27
N ASN A 552 -44.45 -2.41 16.13
CA ASN A 552 -45.19 -3.65 16.01
C ASN A 552 -44.67 -4.43 14.81
N ASN A 553 -44.17 -5.65 15.04
CA ASN A 553 -43.53 -6.47 14.01
C ASN A 553 -42.47 -5.68 13.21
N GLY A 554 -41.59 -4.97 13.93
CA GLY A 554 -40.49 -4.17 13.36
C GLY A 554 -40.93 -2.90 12.64
N ALA A 555 -42.20 -2.66 12.39
CA ALA A 555 -42.66 -1.40 11.82
C ALA A 555 -42.83 -0.35 12.93
N THR A 556 -42.30 0.85 12.73
CA THR A 556 -42.58 1.99 13.62
C THR A 556 -44.04 2.41 13.46
N ILE A 557 -44.74 2.61 14.57
CA ILE A 557 -46.10 3.15 14.60
C ILE A 557 -45.97 4.68 14.64
N PRO A 558 -46.37 5.41 13.58
CA PRO A 558 -46.19 6.85 13.53
C PRO A 558 -47.14 7.59 14.50
N PRO A 559 -46.80 8.81 14.94
CA PRO A 559 -47.63 9.61 15.87
C PRO A 559 -49.10 9.77 15.47
N ALA A 560 -49.41 9.82 14.17
CA ALA A 560 -50.77 9.92 13.68
C ALA A 560 -51.62 8.67 13.99
N ASP A 561 -50.99 7.50 14.13
CA ASP A 561 -51.62 6.19 14.29
C ASP A 561 -51.82 5.78 15.76
N TYR A 562 -51.47 6.67 16.70
CA TYR A 562 -51.80 6.47 18.10
C TYR A 562 -52.38 7.72 18.77
N ALA A 563 -53.03 7.54 19.91
CA ALA A 563 -53.50 8.61 20.76
C ALA A 563 -53.00 8.37 22.18
N VAL A 564 -52.44 9.40 22.81
CA VAL A 564 -51.88 9.31 24.16
C VAL A 564 -52.81 10.00 25.15
N THR A 565 -53.21 9.28 26.18
CA THR A 565 -53.97 9.80 27.32
C THR A 565 -53.09 9.72 28.56
N VAL A 566 -52.77 10.87 29.15
CA VAL A 566 -51.99 10.95 30.38
C VAL A 566 -52.91 10.63 31.56
N VAL A 567 -52.71 9.48 32.19
CA VAL A 567 -53.53 9.04 33.33
C VAL A 567 -53.05 9.69 34.63
N GLN A 568 -51.74 9.84 34.77
CA GLN A 568 -51.05 10.57 35.84
C GLN A 568 -49.64 10.93 35.35
N PRO A 569 -48.91 11.86 36.00
CA PRO A 569 -47.51 12.11 35.68
C PRO A 569 -46.72 10.79 35.61
N GLY A 570 -45.96 10.61 34.52
CA GLY A 570 -45.18 9.40 34.30
C GLY A 570 -45.92 8.18 33.75
N ARG A 571 -47.26 8.17 33.67
CA ARG A 571 -48.01 6.98 33.22
C ARG A 571 -49.04 7.30 32.14
N TRP A 572 -48.83 6.70 30.97
CA TRP A 572 -49.59 6.96 29.75
C TRP A 572 -50.40 5.74 29.34
N LEU A 573 -51.54 6.03 28.72
CA LEU A 573 -52.24 5.08 27.88
C LEU A 573 -52.07 5.47 26.44
N VAL A 574 -51.74 4.47 25.63
CA VAL A 574 -51.53 4.68 24.21
C VAL A 574 -52.52 3.79 23.47
N TYR A 575 -53.49 4.42 22.83
CA TYR A 575 -54.43 3.73 21.95
C TYR A 575 -53.82 3.65 20.55
N LEU A 576 -53.57 2.42 20.08
CA LEU A 576 -52.96 2.11 18.78
C LEU A 576 -54.08 1.94 17.75
N LYS A 577 -54.42 3.02 17.03
CA LYS A 577 -55.62 3.13 16.20
C LYS A 577 -55.74 2.01 15.17
N LYS A 578 -54.64 1.72 14.45
CA LYS A 578 -54.60 0.68 13.40
C LYS A 578 -54.69 -0.74 13.94
N LEU A 579 -54.21 -0.96 15.17
CA LEU A 579 -54.27 -2.27 15.81
C LEU A 579 -55.60 -2.47 16.56
N ASN A 580 -56.35 -1.39 16.79
CA ASN A 580 -57.53 -1.38 17.67
C ASN A 580 -57.21 -2.00 19.03
N LYS A 581 -56.07 -1.61 19.61
CA LYS A 581 -55.58 -2.08 20.91
C LYS A 581 -55.09 -0.92 21.75
N THR A 582 -55.18 -1.08 23.07
CA THR A 582 -54.60 -0.14 24.03
C THR A 582 -53.38 -0.78 24.70
N ILE A 583 -52.36 0.03 24.96
CA ILE A 583 -51.20 -0.35 25.77
C ILE A 583 -51.02 0.63 26.94
N PHE A 584 -50.38 0.13 28.01
CA PHE A 584 -49.99 0.94 29.16
C PHE A 584 -48.50 1.21 29.12
N VAL A 585 -48.11 2.47 29.22
CA VAL A 585 -46.71 2.89 29.10
C VAL A 585 -46.32 3.68 30.34
N ASP A 586 -45.40 3.14 31.11
CA ASP A 586 -44.69 3.92 32.12
C ASP A 586 -43.58 4.71 31.41
N VAL A 587 -43.75 6.02 31.28
CA VAL A 587 -42.80 6.91 30.61
C VAL A 587 -41.70 7.42 31.52
N GLU A 588 -41.76 7.12 32.83
CA GLU A 588 -40.73 7.46 33.81
C GLU A 588 -39.99 6.21 34.29
N ASN A 589 -39.99 5.14 33.48
CA ASN A 589 -39.20 3.95 33.78
C ASN A 589 -37.69 4.25 33.68
N LYS A 590 -37.14 4.77 34.79
CA LYS A 590 -35.74 5.22 34.93
C LYS A 590 -34.70 4.10 34.71
N ASN A 591 -35.13 2.85 34.68
CA ASN A 591 -34.25 1.68 34.59
C ASN A 591 -34.00 1.21 33.14
N ASN A 592 -34.68 1.78 32.13
CA ASN A 592 -34.57 1.33 30.74
C ASN A 592 -34.25 2.48 29.78
N SER A 593 -33.04 2.51 29.22
CA SER A 593 -32.60 3.44 28.16
C SER A 593 -32.55 2.80 26.77
N ARG A 594 -33.44 1.82 26.48
CA ARG A 594 -33.47 1.10 25.19
C ARG A 594 -34.88 0.69 24.76
N PHE A 595 -35.30 -0.52 25.12
CA PHE A 595 -36.54 -1.13 24.64
C PHE A 595 -37.24 -1.91 25.75
N GLY A 596 -38.58 -1.90 25.75
CA GLY A 596 -39.42 -2.73 26.62
C GLY A 596 -40.70 -3.17 25.92
N ALA A 597 -41.26 -4.32 26.33
CA ALA A 597 -42.57 -4.76 25.89
C ALA A 597 -43.69 -4.11 26.71
N SER A 598 -44.78 -3.74 26.06
CA SER A 598 -46.04 -3.41 26.71
C SER A 598 -47.15 -4.33 26.21
N TYR A 599 -47.94 -4.85 27.15
CA TYR A 599 -49.04 -5.76 26.85
C TYR A 599 -50.18 -5.01 26.17
N THR A 600 -50.72 -5.61 25.11
CA THR A 600 -51.87 -5.08 24.38
C THR A 600 -53.17 -5.66 24.89
N TYR A 601 -54.18 -4.82 25.03
CA TYR A 601 -55.53 -5.23 25.46
C TYR A 601 -56.49 -5.13 24.27
N SER A 602 -57.23 -6.22 24.03
CA SER A 602 -58.15 -6.40 22.88
C SER A 602 -59.48 -5.65 23.01
N ALA A 603 -59.66 -4.85 24.06
CA ALA A 603 -60.86 -4.06 24.29
C ALA A 603 -60.53 -2.57 24.40
N ASN A 604 -61.33 -1.75 23.73
CA ASN A 604 -61.33 -0.29 23.91
C ASN A 604 -61.67 0.10 25.36
N ASP A 605 -62.32 -0.82 26.08
CA ASP A 605 -62.87 -0.62 27.41
C ASP A 605 -62.29 -1.66 28.39
N TRP A 606 -61.61 -1.21 29.44
CA TRP A 606 -60.99 -2.06 30.46
C TRP A 606 -60.92 -1.32 31.80
N ILE A 607 -60.67 -2.04 32.90
CA ILE A 607 -60.39 -1.43 34.21
C ILE A 607 -58.97 -1.71 34.69
N HIS A 608 -58.42 -0.78 35.46
CA HIS A 608 -57.32 -1.04 36.37
C HIS A 608 -57.87 -1.21 37.78
N LYS A 609 -57.73 -2.39 38.38
CA LYS A 609 -58.01 -2.65 39.79
C LYS A 609 -56.72 -2.46 40.59
N ASN A 610 -56.75 -1.61 41.61
CA ASN A 610 -55.67 -1.47 42.58
C ASN A 610 -56.21 -1.63 44.02
N GLU A 611 -55.33 -1.54 45.00
CA GLU A 611 -55.68 -1.68 46.42
C GLU A 611 -56.69 -0.63 46.91
N LYS A 612 -56.80 0.51 46.20
CA LYS A 612 -57.66 1.65 46.57
C LYS A 612 -58.97 1.70 45.78
N GLY A 613 -59.19 0.78 44.83
CA GLY A 613 -60.41 0.72 44.02
C GLY A 613 -60.14 0.43 42.55
N VAL A 614 -61.02 0.95 41.69
CA VAL A 614 -61.00 0.71 40.25
C VAL A 614 -60.98 1.99 39.46
N THR A 615 -60.25 1.96 38.36
CA THR A 615 -60.25 2.99 37.34
C THR A 615 -60.83 2.41 36.07
N LEU A 616 -61.81 3.09 35.49
CA LEU A 616 -62.48 2.69 34.26
C LEU A 616 -61.87 3.43 33.06
N PHE A 617 -61.56 2.67 32.01
CA PHE A 617 -61.08 3.18 30.74
C PHE A 617 -62.06 2.75 29.65
N SER A 618 -62.42 3.69 28.77
CA SER A 618 -63.33 3.42 27.67
C SER A 618 -62.95 4.25 26.44
N ASN A 619 -62.90 3.62 25.27
CA ASN A 619 -62.58 4.26 23.98
C ASN A 619 -61.35 5.18 24.01
N GLY A 620 -60.29 4.80 24.73
CA GLY A 620 -59.06 5.60 24.83
C GLY A 620 -59.13 6.80 25.79
N GLU A 621 -60.28 7.01 26.44
CA GLU A 621 -60.48 8.06 27.44
C GLU A 621 -60.43 7.49 28.87
N TYR A 622 -59.89 8.31 29.77
CA TYR A 622 -59.88 8.05 31.20
C TYR A 622 -61.20 8.52 31.82
N ILE A 623 -61.98 7.61 32.40
CA ILE A 623 -63.18 7.96 33.15
C ILE A 623 -62.82 8.13 34.63
N LYS A 624 -62.81 9.39 35.09
CA LYS A 624 -62.34 9.77 36.43
C LYS A 624 -63.11 9.04 37.55
N LEU A 625 -62.40 8.69 38.62
CA LEU A 625 -63.04 8.22 39.86
C LEU A 625 -64.09 9.25 40.32
N GLY A 626 -65.34 8.81 40.49
CA GLY A 626 -66.48 9.65 40.88
C GLY A 626 -67.48 9.97 39.76
N THR A 627 -67.13 9.78 38.48
CA THR A 627 -68.08 9.93 37.34
C THR A 627 -68.76 8.62 36.93
N PHE A 628 -68.36 7.51 37.55
CA PHE A 628 -69.03 6.22 37.44
C PHE A 628 -69.22 5.61 38.84
N LYS A 629 -70.25 4.79 38.98
CA LYS A 629 -70.49 3.95 40.17
C LYS A 629 -70.35 2.50 39.75
N TYR A 630 -69.91 1.62 40.65
CA TYR A 630 -70.03 0.19 40.40
C TYR A 630 -70.64 -0.51 41.60
N TYR A 631 -71.35 -1.59 41.32
CA TYR A 631 -71.97 -2.43 42.33
C TYR A 631 -71.55 -3.88 42.10
N LEU A 632 -71.44 -4.63 43.20
CA LEU A 632 -71.19 -6.07 43.13
C LEU A 632 -72.51 -6.82 43.23
N ASP A 633 -72.72 -7.77 42.33
CA ASP A 633 -73.82 -8.72 42.49
C ASP A 633 -73.47 -9.81 43.52
N LYS A 634 -74.46 -10.65 43.85
CA LYS A 634 -74.30 -11.74 44.81
C LYS A 634 -73.24 -12.78 44.40
N ALA A 635 -72.89 -12.84 43.11
CA ALA A 635 -71.83 -13.72 42.59
C ALA A 635 -70.45 -13.03 42.60
N GLY A 636 -70.35 -11.79 43.08
CA GLY A 636 -69.11 -11.04 43.17
C GLY A 636 -68.64 -10.44 41.85
N ASN A 637 -69.52 -10.32 40.85
CA ASN A 637 -69.25 -9.62 39.59
C ASN A 637 -69.46 -8.12 39.74
N ALA A 638 -68.66 -7.30 39.06
CA ALA A 638 -68.81 -5.86 39.07
C ALA A 638 -69.63 -5.37 37.88
N HIS A 639 -70.64 -4.55 38.17
CA HIS A 639 -71.48 -3.85 37.21
C HIS A 639 -71.17 -2.35 37.29
N PHE A 640 -70.68 -1.76 36.21
CA PHE A 640 -70.24 -0.37 36.13
C PHE A 640 -71.30 0.51 35.46
N TYR A 641 -71.60 1.63 36.09
CA TYR A 641 -72.63 2.59 35.70
C TYR A 641 -72.01 3.94 35.41
N ILE A 642 -72.25 4.50 34.22
CA ILE A 642 -71.86 5.86 33.84
C ILE A 642 -73.14 6.67 33.68
N ASN A 643 -73.23 7.84 34.32
CA ASN A 643 -74.44 8.67 34.33
C ASN A 643 -75.70 7.87 34.70
N GLU A 644 -75.59 7.01 35.73
CA GLU A 644 -76.64 6.12 36.25
C GLU A 644 -77.16 5.05 35.27
N LYS A 645 -76.54 4.90 34.10
CA LYS A 645 -76.86 3.83 33.13
C LYS A 645 -75.82 2.71 33.19
N PRO A 646 -76.24 1.43 33.17
CA PRO A 646 -75.31 0.32 33.13
C PRO A 646 -74.51 0.36 31.82
N ALA A 647 -73.19 0.42 31.94
CA ALA A 647 -72.28 0.58 30.80
C ALA A 647 -71.42 -0.67 30.60
N TYR A 648 -70.85 -1.21 31.69
CA TYR A 648 -69.91 -2.31 31.61
C TYR A 648 -70.12 -3.37 32.68
N TYR A 649 -69.61 -4.57 32.43
CA TYR A 649 -69.66 -5.73 33.30
C TYR A 649 -68.29 -6.41 33.37
N LEU A 650 -67.91 -6.85 34.58
CA LEU A 650 -66.74 -7.67 34.82
C LEU A 650 -67.06 -8.86 35.73
N ALA A 651 -66.98 -10.06 35.15
CA ALA A 651 -67.15 -11.30 35.89
C ALA A 651 -66.03 -11.54 36.92
N ASN A 652 -66.39 -12.15 38.05
CA ASN A 652 -65.47 -12.57 39.12
C ASN A 652 -64.58 -11.43 39.64
N TYR A 653 -65.11 -10.20 39.68
CA TYR A 653 -64.33 -9.03 40.09
C TYR A 653 -63.72 -9.20 41.49
N SER A 654 -64.45 -9.81 42.41
CA SER A 654 -64.02 -9.95 43.81
C SER A 654 -62.77 -10.84 43.96
N SER A 655 -62.61 -11.87 43.14
CA SER A 655 -61.47 -12.80 43.18
C SER A 655 -60.27 -12.37 42.33
N LYS A 656 -60.40 -11.31 41.53
CA LYS A 656 -59.31 -10.75 40.73
C LYS A 656 -58.30 -9.99 41.61
N THR A 657 -57.01 -10.23 41.39
CA THR A 657 -55.91 -9.47 42.01
C THR A 657 -55.86 -8.02 41.51
N PRO A 658 -55.04 -7.13 42.10
CA PRO A 658 -54.69 -5.88 41.44
C PRO A 658 -54.14 -6.14 40.04
N GLY A 659 -54.60 -5.39 39.04
CA GLY A 659 -54.27 -5.65 37.63
C GLY A 659 -55.24 -5.01 36.64
N ASN A 660 -55.00 -5.27 35.34
CA ASN A 660 -55.81 -4.74 34.24
C ASN A 660 -56.75 -5.81 33.70
N TYR A 661 -58.01 -5.47 33.48
CA TYR A 661 -59.04 -6.41 33.04
C TYR A 661 -59.92 -5.83 31.95
N ALA A 662 -60.07 -6.55 30.83
CA ALA A 662 -61.01 -6.19 29.78
C ALA A 662 -62.45 -6.21 30.30
N LEU A 663 -63.26 -5.27 29.82
CA LEU A 663 -64.67 -5.16 30.18
C LEU A 663 -65.57 -5.69 29.07
N ALA A 664 -66.68 -6.31 29.48
CA ALA A 664 -67.79 -6.57 28.59
C ALA A 664 -68.74 -5.37 28.61
N LYS A 665 -69.30 -4.98 27.45
CA LYS A 665 -70.40 -4.01 27.40
C LYS A 665 -71.67 -4.62 27.99
N HIS A 666 -72.40 -3.84 28.75
CA HIS A 666 -73.65 -4.30 29.36
C HIS A 666 -74.75 -4.42 28.30
N THR A 667 -75.31 -5.61 28.08
CA THR A 667 -76.30 -5.88 27.00
C THR A 667 -77.76 -5.63 27.41
N GLY A 668 -78.01 -4.59 28.23
CA GLY A 668 -79.37 -4.04 28.40
C GLY A 668 -80.29 -4.60 29.50
N GLN A 669 -79.78 -5.23 30.57
CA GLN A 669 -80.60 -5.47 31.77
C GLN A 669 -80.37 -4.38 32.82
N THR A 670 -81.38 -3.57 33.10
CA THR A 670 -81.38 -2.65 34.24
C THR A 670 -81.48 -3.48 35.53
N PHE A 671 -80.39 -3.59 36.28
CA PHE A 671 -80.48 -4.12 37.64
C PHE A 671 -81.15 -3.07 38.54
N VAL A 672 -82.27 -3.44 39.14
CA VAL A 672 -82.86 -2.71 40.25
C VAL A 672 -82.00 -2.99 41.48
N LYS A 673 -81.70 -1.91 42.20
CA LYS A 673 -80.77 -1.83 43.32
C LYS A 673 -81.07 -2.82 44.44
#